data_AF-A0A0V0TQ99-F1
#
_entry.id   AF-A0A0V0TQ99-F1
#
_cell.length_a   1.000
_cell.length_b   1.000
_cell.length_c   1.000
_cell.angle_alpha   90.00
_cell.angle_beta   90.00
_cell.angle_gamma   90.00
#
_symmetry.space_group_name_H-M   'P 1'
#
loop_
_entity.id
_entity.type
_entity.pdbx_description
1 polymer ?
#
loop_
_entity_poly.entity_id
_entity_poly.type
_entity_poly.pdbx_seq_one_letter_code
_entity_poly.pdbx_strand_id
1 'polypeptide(L)'
;MQTNTKILLSYTVIMIIGSYSFYLVRNYNFENRKYYMKKRQEEKKRLYKMTQHNENWMRDLPLFLKLKPLTHLFIPGSHQSFSDLLNKKLPIATDVPKFLRFVDSPWARKIIERWGRCQELHVTDQLRFGIRYFDVRVAFLPGECEQSLDIFLLHGLYGRPIKEVLDEIYTFISDHPEEILILDINHFYNFNDELHRKFLIQMEHLFNGKFIPAPPSLSLNQVTVNFAQQHGFQLLLFYQQKLAEQFSFTWPSSYIASPWANTNNLQHLWQYTENILTCRDQILPKGGFFVTQCILTPTWWNIVRHFKKSLRTVMATKTTEQAVSWLKKNSILLMPFFNIVIVDFVELFDFCTTVIQLNFHFEFLIYNVTLLFSVCILMYNDRFISIVNQLSINKLFTMDPMFICSVLILLVFMVIGCIQIYKLFLKENRHIRRVNLNELAAQRNNNQQQQRQAARPLIGGVRRRNVAMEGDASGSDSGGEESEIKLPGKVGKKRLAKLRAKEERKQAREAEEEERALKRQIEEERAEKRRKREEEEEEKERQKELEEKRRLEEEKRKEQEEYEKLKQGFTVEEQGCDVDINEDTANLLKEFVEYIQKAKVVSMEELAGQFQMRSIDVIDRLKNLLADGMLTGVIDDRGKFIFVTEDEMKAIVTFVKQRGRVSVDDLVDYSNKLINMDPQDVTLQCS
;
A
#
# COMPACT_ATOMS: atom_id res chain seq x y z
N MET A 1 47.24 41.97 -44.25
CA MET A 1 46.71 42.35 -42.91
C MET A 1 45.44 41.60 -42.50
N GLN A 2 44.39 41.49 -43.33
CA GLN A 2 43.09 40.89 -42.91
C GLN A 2 43.10 39.39 -42.51
N THR A 3 44.10 38.61 -42.92
CA THR A 3 44.20 37.17 -42.58
C THR A 3 44.50 36.93 -41.10
N ASN A 4 45.47 37.63 -40.53
CA ASN A 4 45.87 37.45 -39.12
C ASN A 4 44.73 37.82 -38.16
N THR A 5 43.90 38.81 -38.50
CA THR A 5 42.77 39.24 -37.66
C THR A 5 41.74 38.13 -37.48
N LYS A 6 41.47 37.31 -38.51
CA LYS A 6 40.52 36.18 -38.43
C LYS A 6 41.06 35.03 -37.59
N ILE A 7 42.37 34.73 -37.69
CA ILE A 7 43.04 33.70 -36.90
C ILE A 7 43.09 34.11 -35.42
N LEU A 8 43.36 35.38 -35.12
CA LEU A 8 43.34 35.88 -33.76
C LEU A 8 41.93 35.82 -33.15
N LEU A 9 40.90 36.13 -33.94
CA LEU A 9 39.50 36.05 -33.49
C LEU A 9 39.09 34.61 -33.16
N SER A 10 39.44 33.63 -34.01
CA SER A 10 39.10 32.23 -33.75
C SER A 10 39.83 31.66 -32.53
N TYR A 11 41.12 31.98 -32.34
CA TYR A 11 41.84 31.61 -31.12
C TYR A 11 41.23 32.23 -29.87
N THR A 12 40.83 33.51 -29.91
CA THR A 12 40.17 34.17 -28.76
C THR A 12 38.82 33.53 -28.44
N VAL A 13 38.01 33.20 -29.45
CA VAL A 13 36.73 32.51 -29.25
C VAL A 13 36.93 31.09 -28.71
N ILE A 14 37.91 30.34 -29.20
CA ILE A 14 38.23 28.99 -28.69
C ILE A 14 38.70 29.06 -27.23
N MET A 15 39.53 30.04 -26.86
CA MET A 15 39.97 30.25 -25.47
C MET A 15 38.83 30.66 -24.53
N ILE A 16 37.89 31.50 -25.00
CA ILE A 16 36.69 31.88 -24.23
C ILE A 16 35.78 30.67 -24.04
N ILE A 17 35.49 29.90 -25.09
CA ILE A 17 34.66 28.69 -25.02
C ILE A 17 35.33 27.64 -24.12
N GLY A 18 36.62 27.37 -24.28
CA GLY A 18 37.38 26.45 -23.43
C GLY A 18 37.35 26.84 -21.96
N SER A 19 37.52 28.13 -21.65
CA SER A 19 37.43 28.67 -20.28
C SER A 19 36.01 28.51 -19.70
N TYR A 20 34.98 28.78 -20.51
CA TYR A 20 33.57 28.64 -20.09
C TYR A 20 33.17 27.18 -19.89
N SER A 21 33.65 26.27 -20.75
CA SER A 21 33.48 24.82 -20.60
C SER A 21 34.23 24.29 -19.36
N PHE A 22 35.44 24.77 -19.06
CA PHE A 22 36.16 24.38 -17.85
C PHE A 22 35.47 24.90 -16.58
N TYR A 23 34.93 26.13 -16.62
CA TYR A 23 34.10 26.69 -15.55
C TYR A 23 32.80 25.90 -15.32
N LEU A 24 32.13 25.45 -16.40
CA LEU A 24 30.93 24.61 -16.30
C LEU A 24 31.27 23.21 -15.74
N VAL A 25 32.26 22.53 -16.30
CA VAL A 25 32.66 21.17 -15.88
C VAL A 25 33.14 21.16 -14.42
N ARG A 26 33.88 22.18 -13.97
CA ARG A 26 34.32 22.30 -12.57
C ARG A 26 33.15 22.54 -11.58
N ASN A 27 32.03 23.09 -12.03
CA ASN A 27 30.86 23.34 -11.17
C ASN A 27 29.78 22.24 -11.23
N TYR A 28 29.80 21.36 -12.25
CA TYR A 28 28.72 20.39 -12.52
C TYR A 28 28.62 19.20 -11.55
N ASN A 29 29.25 19.26 -10.37
CA ASN A 29 29.08 18.26 -9.31
C ASN A 29 28.76 18.86 -7.92
N PHE A 30 28.51 20.18 -7.84
CA PHE A 30 28.07 20.84 -6.61
C PHE A 30 26.61 21.31 -6.68
N GLU A 31 26.14 21.75 -7.85
CA GLU A 31 24.78 22.26 -8.04
C GLU A 31 23.69 21.21 -7.78
N ASN A 32 23.84 19.96 -8.24
CA ASN A 32 22.85 18.91 -7.92
C ASN A 32 22.80 18.58 -6.41
N ARG A 33 23.96 18.56 -5.72
CA ARG A 33 23.96 18.42 -4.25
C ARG A 33 23.31 19.61 -3.56
N LYS A 34 23.57 20.85 -4.01
CA LYS A 34 22.86 22.05 -3.53
C LYS A 34 21.37 21.99 -3.81
N TYR A 35 20.93 21.55 -4.99
CA TYR A 35 19.51 21.44 -5.36
C TYR A 35 18.79 20.43 -4.47
N TYR A 36 19.30 19.21 -4.31
CA TYR A 36 18.67 18.21 -3.44
C TYR A 36 18.77 18.57 -1.95
N MET A 37 19.87 19.21 -1.49
CA MET A 37 19.96 19.72 -0.11
C MET A 37 19.02 20.92 0.12
N LYS A 38 18.90 21.84 -0.83
CA LYS A 38 17.99 23.00 -0.77
C LYS A 38 16.55 22.53 -0.78
N LYS A 39 16.17 21.62 -1.69
CA LYS A 39 14.84 21.00 -1.69
C LYS A 39 14.57 20.28 -0.37
N ARG A 40 15.51 19.49 0.16
CA ARG A 40 15.39 18.84 1.48
C ARG A 40 15.32 19.85 2.63
N GLN A 41 15.97 21.01 2.54
CA GLN A 41 15.86 22.10 3.53
C GLN A 41 14.55 22.87 3.43
N GLU A 42 14.03 23.10 2.22
CA GLU A 42 12.71 23.70 1.96
C GLU A 42 11.59 22.77 2.42
N GLU A 43 11.73 21.48 2.16
CA GLU A 43 10.86 20.39 2.63
C GLU A 43 10.93 20.26 4.15
N LYS A 44 12.12 20.28 4.77
CA LYS A 44 12.28 20.36 6.24
C LYS A 44 11.69 21.64 6.84
N LYS A 45 11.77 22.79 6.16
CA LYS A 45 11.14 24.06 6.60
C LYS A 45 9.62 24.02 6.48
N ARG A 46 9.08 23.37 5.44
CA ARG A 46 7.64 23.09 5.30
C ARG A 46 7.17 22.16 6.41
N LEU A 47 7.89 21.06 6.66
CA LEU A 47 7.70 20.15 7.79
C LEU A 47 7.61 20.95 9.08
N TYR A 48 8.68 21.68 9.42
CA TYR A 48 8.78 22.46 10.66
C TYR A 48 7.65 23.48 10.82
N LYS A 49 7.25 24.17 9.75
CA LYS A 49 6.13 25.12 9.80
C LYS A 49 4.77 24.43 9.95
N MET A 50 4.60 23.23 9.39
CA MET A 50 3.35 22.46 9.49
C MET A 50 3.24 21.77 10.85
N THR A 51 4.33 21.22 11.40
CA THR A 51 4.36 20.66 12.74
C THR A 51 4.05 21.73 13.78
N GLN A 52 4.69 22.90 13.72
CA GLN A 52 4.44 24.00 14.65
C GLN A 52 3.00 24.56 14.60
N HIS A 53 2.21 24.24 13.57
CA HIS A 53 0.78 24.56 13.52
C HIS A 53 -0.10 23.44 14.11
N ASN A 54 0.28 22.17 13.92
CA ASN A 54 -0.53 21.01 14.31
C ASN A 54 -0.14 20.42 15.68
N GLU A 55 1.02 20.74 16.24
CA GLU A 55 1.57 20.14 17.47
C GLU A 55 0.66 20.33 18.70
N ASN A 56 -0.18 21.38 18.72
CA ASN A 56 -1.13 21.73 19.79
C ASN A 56 -2.59 21.85 19.29
N TRP A 57 -2.99 21.08 18.27
CA TRP A 57 -4.27 21.33 17.59
C TRP A 57 -5.52 21.07 18.44
N MET A 58 -5.50 20.17 19.43
CA MET A 58 -6.65 19.91 20.31
C MET A 58 -6.80 20.97 21.42
N ARG A 59 -5.68 21.51 21.91
CA ARG A 59 -5.64 22.72 22.74
C ARG A 59 -6.24 23.91 22.01
N ASP A 60 -5.85 24.11 20.75
CA ASP A 60 -6.20 25.29 19.96
C ASP A 60 -7.60 25.19 19.30
N LEU A 61 -8.35 24.11 19.56
CA LEU A 61 -9.76 24.00 19.17
C LEU A 61 -10.63 25.06 19.87
N PRO A 62 -11.55 25.73 19.15
CA PRO A 62 -12.57 26.57 19.77
C PRO A 62 -13.51 25.75 20.65
N LEU A 63 -14.06 26.36 21.70
CA LEU A 63 -14.84 25.68 22.75
C LEU A 63 -16.01 24.83 22.19
N PHE A 64 -16.69 25.27 21.13
CA PHE A 64 -17.79 24.52 20.51
C PHE A 64 -17.34 23.22 19.83
N LEU A 65 -16.06 23.10 19.44
CA LEU A 65 -15.46 21.83 19.00
C LEU A 65 -14.90 21.05 20.20
N LYS A 66 -14.31 21.72 21.21
CA LYS A 66 -13.87 21.04 22.44
C LYS A 66 -15.00 20.33 23.19
N LEU A 67 -16.23 20.84 23.08
CA LEU A 67 -17.46 20.26 23.66
C LEU A 67 -18.10 19.14 22.81
N LYS A 68 -17.59 18.83 21.61
CA LYS A 68 -18.07 17.67 20.83
C LYS A 68 -17.47 16.38 21.40
N PRO A 69 -18.20 15.25 21.35
CA PRO A 69 -17.63 13.94 21.69
C PRO A 69 -16.45 13.61 20.77
N LEU A 70 -15.40 12.97 21.30
CA LEU A 70 -14.23 12.57 20.51
C LEU A 70 -14.59 11.67 19.32
N THR A 71 -15.70 10.93 19.40
CA THR A 71 -16.29 10.10 18.34
C THR A 71 -16.87 10.88 17.15
N HIS A 72 -16.96 12.21 17.26
CA HIS A 72 -17.51 13.13 16.27
C HIS A 72 -16.48 14.18 15.79
N LEU A 73 -15.22 14.10 16.25
CA LEU A 73 -14.11 14.89 15.72
C LEU A 73 -13.42 14.16 14.57
N PHE A 74 -12.82 14.93 13.65
CA PHE A 74 -11.94 14.44 12.60
C PHE A 74 -10.53 14.33 13.17
N ILE A 75 -10.05 13.09 13.33
CA ILE A 75 -8.80 12.76 14.02
C ILE A 75 -7.85 12.08 13.03
N PRO A 76 -6.67 12.67 12.71
CA PRO A 76 -5.68 11.99 11.91
C PRO A 76 -4.94 10.93 12.73
N GLY A 77 -4.81 9.74 12.16
CA GLY A 77 -4.07 8.62 12.73
C GLY A 77 -3.07 8.01 11.75
N SER A 78 -2.14 7.22 12.26
CA SER A 78 -1.19 6.44 11.46
C SER A 78 -1.56 4.96 11.45
N HIS A 79 -1.47 4.30 10.29
CA HIS A 79 -1.55 2.84 10.17
C HIS A 79 -0.20 2.21 10.50
N GLN A 80 -0.19 1.11 11.27
CA GLN A 80 1.00 0.42 11.78
C GLN A 80 2.04 1.43 12.30
N SER A 81 1.62 2.19 13.30
CA SER A 81 2.19 3.49 13.67
C SER A 81 3.69 3.50 13.91
N PHE A 82 4.23 2.41 14.47
CA PHE A 82 5.60 2.32 14.93
C PHE A 82 6.44 1.32 14.09
N SER A 83 6.09 1.23 12.81
CA SER A 83 6.82 0.47 11.77
C SER A 83 7.99 1.26 11.16
N ASP A 84 8.34 2.41 11.71
CA ASP A 84 9.44 3.28 11.29
C ASP A 84 10.83 2.66 11.51
N LEU A 85 10.97 1.80 12.52
CA LEU A 85 12.20 1.07 12.82
C LEU A 85 11.93 -0.43 12.90
N LEU A 86 12.27 -1.16 11.84
CA LEU A 86 12.16 -2.61 11.74
C LEU A 86 13.55 -3.27 11.80
N ASN A 87 13.72 -4.19 12.75
CA ASN A 87 15.01 -4.77 13.12
C ASN A 87 15.30 -6.07 12.36
N LYS A 88 16.14 -5.97 11.32
CA LYS A 88 16.60 -7.11 10.51
C LYS A 88 17.56 -8.08 11.22
N LYS A 89 18.07 -7.75 12.42
CA LYS A 89 18.92 -8.68 13.18
C LYS A 89 18.10 -9.77 13.86
N LEU A 90 16.93 -9.39 14.37
CA LEU A 90 15.92 -10.30 14.91
C LEU A 90 15.30 -11.18 13.81
N PRO A 91 14.75 -12.35 14.14
CA PRO A 91 14.04 -13.21 13.21
C PRO A 91 12.81 -12.53 12.59
N ILE A 92 12.30 -13.10 11.50
CA ILE A 92 11.02 -12.67 10.91
C ILE A 92 9.88 -12.84 11.94
N ALA A 93 9.02 -11.81 12.07
CA ALA A 93 8.05 -11.72 13.15
C ALA A 93 6.89 -12.71 13.02
N THR A 94 6.16 -12.88 14.13
CA THR A 94 5.04 -13.82 14.23
C THR A 94 3.75 -13.37 13.53
N ASP A 95 3.69 -12.17 12.96
CA ASP A 95 2.52 -11.69 12.20
C ASP A 95 2.46 -12.15 10.74
N VAL A 96 3.52 -12.79 10.23
CA VAL A 96 3.55 -13.32 8.85
C VAL A 96 3.31 -14.84 8.78
N PRO A 97 2.85 -15.37 7.62
CA PRO A 97 2.68 -16.81 7.42
C PRO A 97 3.92 -17.64 7.77
N LYS A 98 3.71 -18.81 8.40
CA LYS A 98 4.78 -19.67 8.93
C LYS A 98 5.93 -19.93 7.93
N PHE A 99 5.62 -20.11 6.64
CA PHE A 99 6.63 -20.39 5.62
C PHE A 99 7.70 -19.29 5.48
N LEU A 100 7.34 -18.01 5.65
CA LEU A 100 8.31 -16.90 5.58
C LEU A 100 9.32 -16.92 6.72
N ARG A 101 8.93 -17.46 7.89
CA ARG A 101 9.84 -17.67 9.02
C ARG A 101 10.72 -18.92 8.86
N PHE A 102 10.31 -19.86 8.00
CA PHE A 102 11.10 -21.04 7.65
C PHE A 102 12.17 -20.69 6.61
N VAL A 103 11.85 -19.86 5.60
CA VAL A 103 12.82 -19.32 4.62
C VAL A 103 13.51 -18.03 5.08
N ASP A 104 13.68 -17.86 6.41
CA ASP A 104 14.26 -16.65 6.97
C ASP A 104 15.73 -16.47 6.53
N SER A 105 16.03 -15.28 6.01
CA SER A 105 17.33 -14.92 5.47
C SER A 105 17.52 -13.40 5.49
N PRO A 106 18.78 -12.90 5.52
CA PRO A 106 19.06 -11.46 5.45
C PRO A 106 18.44 -10.77 4.23
N TRP A 107 18.26 -11.50 3.11
CA TRP A 107 17.59 -11.01 1.90
C TRP A 107 16.07 -10.93 2.08
N ALA A 108 15.44 -11.97 2.64
CA ALA A 108 14.00 -11.96 2.95
C ALA A 108 13.66 -10.82 3.92
N ARG A 109 14.39 -10.69 5.04
CA ARG A 109 14.23 -9.59 6.01
C ARG A 109 14.36 -8.21 5.34
N LYS A 110 15.33 -8.03 4.44
CA LYS A 110 15.56 -6.78 3.68
C LYS A 110 14.46 -6.46 2.65
N ILE A 111 13.66 -7.45 2.24
CA ILE A 111 12.43 -7.22 1.47
C ILE A 111 11.26 -6.92 2.42
N ILE A 112 11.08 -7.70 3.48
CA ILE A 112 10.00 -7.51 4.45
C ILE A 112 10.07 -6.11 5.08
N GLU A 113 11.26 -5.62 5.46
CA GLU A 113 11.49 -4.23 5.90
C GLU A 113 10.90 -3.19 4.92
N ARG A 114 11.12 -3.36 3.61
CA ARG A 114 10.66 -2.41 2.57
C ARG A 114 9.15 -2.43 2.35
N TRP A 115 8.49 -3.51 2.76
CA TRP A 115 7.07 -3.75 2.47
C TRP A 115 6.17 -3.75 3.71
N GLY A 116 6.73 -3.93 4.91
CA GLY A 116 6.06 -3.78 6.21
C GLY A 116 6.31 -2.43 6.89
N ARG A 117 7.23 -1.59 6.40
CA ARG A 117 7.35 -0.20 6.86
C ARG A 117 6.21 0.63 6.28
N CYS A 118 5.29 1.06 7.14
CA CYS A 118 4.13 1.89 6.80
C CYS A 118 4.31 3.37 7.14
N GLN A 119 5.24 3.72 8.05
CA GLN A 119 5.55 5.11 8.42
C GLN A 119 7.03 5.44 8.20
N GLU A 120 7.36 6.68 7.82
CA GLU A 120 8.76 7.15 7.80
C GLU A 120 9.14 7.88 9.11
N LEU A 121 8.20 8.61 9.72
CA LEU A 121 8.40 9.40 10.94
C LEU A 121 8.39 8.56 12.23
N HIS A 122 9.23 8.94 13.20
CA HIS A 122 9.15 8.46 14.59
C HIS A 122 7.90 9.01 15.31
N VAL A 123 7.52 8.41 16.44
CA VAL A 123 6.31 8.78 17.20
C VAL A 123 6.28 10.26 17.60
N THR A 124 7.40 10.81 18.08
CA THR A 124 7.54 12.24 18.42
C THR A 124 7.28 13.18 17.23
N ASP A 125 7.71 12.80 16.03
CA ASP A 125 7.43 13.58 14.82
C ASP A 125 5.98 13.38 14.32
N GLN A 126 5.40 12.18 14.46
CA GLN A 126 3.98 11.95 14.15
C GLN A 126 3.07 12.81 15.06
N LEU A 127 3.35 12.86 16.36
CA LEU A 127 2.66 13.70 17.33
C LEU A 127 2.74 15.19 16.95
N ARG A 128 3.93 15.65 16.57
CA ARG A 128 4.17 17.00 16.01
C ARG A 128 3.39 17.31 14.75
N PHE A 129 3.23 16.34 13.86
CA PHE A 129 2.39 16.47 12.67
C PHE A 129 0.89 16.57 12.99
N GLY A 130 0.49 16.34 14.25
CA GLY A 130 -0.89 16.38 14.72
C GLY A 130 -1.57 15.01 14.81
N ILE A 131 -0.84 13.90 14.65
CA ILE A 131 -1.40 12.56 14.85
C ILE A 131 -1.87 12.40 16.30
N ARG A 132 -3.10 11.90 16.47
CA ARG A 132 -3.73 11.64 17.78
C ARG A 132 -4.37 10.26 17.88
N TYR A 133 -4.26 9.41 16.85
CA TYR A 133 -4.62 8.00 16.90
C TYR A 133 -3.46 7.13 16.40
N PHE A 134 -3.18 6.05 17.13
CA PHE A 134 -2.13 5.09 16.79
C PHE A 134 -2.69 3.67 16.71
N ASP A 135 -2.51 3.01 15.57
CA ASP A 135 -2.79 1.58 15.33
C ASP A 135 -1.54 0.76 15.64
N VAL A 136 -1.60 -0.06 16.68
CA VAL A 136 -0.44 -0.68 17.34
C VAL A 136 -0.55 -2.21 17.32
N ARG A 137 0.57 -2.87 16.98
CA ARG A 137 0.77 -4.32 17.13
C ARG A 137 1.96 -4.61 18.02
N VAL A 138 1.83 -5.62 18.86
CA VAL A 138 2.84 -6.01 19.85
C VAL A 138 3.05 -7.52 19.86
N ALA A 139 4.27 -7.95 20.16
CA ALA A 139 4.58 -9.33 20.50
C ALA A 139 5.54 -9.41 21.68
N PHE A 140 5.44 -10.51 22.41
CA PHE A 140 6.55 -11.00 23.20
C PHE A 140 7.53 -11.76 22.28
N LEU A 141 8.84 -11.63 22.48
CA LEU A 141 9.85 -12.33 21.68
C LEU A 141 10.09 -13.74 22.27
N PRO A 142 9.82 -14.84 21.53
CA PRO A 142 10.00 -16.18 22.06
C PRO A 142 11.47 -16.47 22.40
N GLY A 143 11.72 -16.96 23.61
CA GLY A 143 13.06 -17.31 24.10
C GLY A 143 13.70 -16.28 25.03
N GLU A 144 13.18 -15.06 25.14
CA GLU A 144 13.58 -14.12 26.19
C GLU A 144 12.81 -14.39 27.49
N CYS A 145 13.39 -13.99 28.63
CA CYS A 145 12.87 -14.33 29.94
C CYS A 145 11.62 -13.49 30.29
N GLU A 146 10.51 -14.12 30.70
CA GLU A 146 9.27 -13.43 31.12
C GLU A 146 9.42 -12.49 32.35
N GLN A 147 10.63 -12.38 32.90
CA GLN A 147 11.02 -11.51 34.00
C GLN A 147 11.43 -10.09 33.53
N SER A 148 11.96 -9.93 32.30
CA SER A 148 12.32 -8.60 31.76
C SER A 148 11.12 -7.89 31.13
N LEU A 149 10.15 -8.66 30.61
CA LEU A 149 8.94 -8.21 29.93
C LEU A 149 9.20 -7.39 28.64
N ASP A 150 10.20 -7.78 27.85
CA ASP A 150 10.53 -7.13 26.58
C ASP A 150 9.43 -7.36 25.52
N ILE A 151 8.47 -6.44 25.52
CA ILE A 151 7.39 -6.38 24.52
C ILE A 151 7.87 -5.53 23.34
N PHE A 152 7.90 -6.13 22.17
CA PHE A 152 8.33 -5.50 20.93
C PHE A 152 7.16 -5.07 20.07
N LEU A 153 7.32 -3.94 19.41
CA LEU A 153 6.50 -3.52 18.28
C LEU A 153 6.84 -4.37 17.06
N LEU A 154 5.94 -4.47 16.07
CA LEU A 154 6.19 -5.24 14.85
C LEU A 154 5.30 -4.87 13.67
N HIS A 155 5.84 -5.07 12.47
CA HIS A 155 5.05 -5.44 11.29
C HIS A 155 5.96 -6.16 10.29
N GLY A 156 5.76 -7.46 10.06
CA GLY A 156 6.62 -8.30 9.23
C GLY A 156 7.96 -8.68 9.88
N LEU A 157 8.61 -7.72 10.53
CA LEU A 157 9.75 -7.90 11.42
C LEU A 157 9.42 -7.30 12.80
N TYR A 158 10.15 -7.73 13.82
CA TYR A 158 10.20 -7.04 15.11
C TYR A 158 10.81 -5.66 14.93
N GLY A 159 10.31 -4.68 15.67
CA GLY A 159 10.81 -3.30 15.70
C GLY A 159 11.60 -3.01 16.97
N ARG A 160 11.40 -1.80 17.51
CA ARG A 160 11.90 -1.39 18.84
C ARG A 160 11.00 -1.90 19.99
N PRO A 161 11.51 -2.01 21.23
CA PRO A 161 10.67 -2.25 22.41
C PRO A 161 9.57 -1.19 22.52
N ILE A 162 8.35 -1.58 22.90
CA ILE A 162 7.23 -0.63 23.03
C ILE A 162 7.49 0.42 24.11
N LYS A 163 8.23 0.06 25.17
CA LYS A 163 8.55 0.96 26.28
C LYS A 163 9.16 2.29 25.79
N GLU A 164 10.12 2.26 24.87
CA GLU A 164 10.76 3.49 24.38
C GLU A 164 9.75 4.45 23.71
N VAL A 165 8.78 3.89 22.99
CA VAL A 165 7.70 4.65 22.33
C VAL A 165 6.72 5.20 23.36
N LEU A 166 6.46 4.47 24.45
CA LEU A 166 5.63 4.94 25.56
C LEU A 166 6.35 6.03 26.37
N ASP A 167 7.66 5.95 26.56
CA ASP A 167 8.49 6.99 27.19
C ASP A 167 8.53 8.27 26.32
N GLU A 168 8.62 8.14 24.98
CA GLU A 168 8.46 9.26 24.04
C GLU A 168 7.05 9.88 24.10
N ILE A 169 6.00 9.05 24.17
CA ILE A 169 4.61 9.50 24.33
C ILE A 169 4.43 10.24 25.67
N TYR A 170 4.96 9.70 26.77
CA TYR A 170 4.93 10.31 28.10
C TYR A 170 5.58 11.70 28.10
N THR A 171 6.74 11.80 27.44
CA THR A 171 7.44 13.08 27.25
C THR A 171 6.56 14.08 26.51
N PHE A 172 5.99 13.68 25.36
CA PHE A 172 5.13 14.57 24.57
C PHE A 172 3.90 15.05 25.36
N ILE A 173 3.15 14.16 26.02
CA ILE A 173 1.94 14.56 26.75
C ILE A 173 2.27 15.40 28.00
N SER A 174 3.47 15.27 28.55
CA SER A 174 3.95 16.12 29.66
C SER A 174 4.24 17.55 29.20
N ASP A 175 4.85 17.70 28.01
CA ASP A 175 5.05 19.01 27.36
C ASP A 175 3.73 19.61 26.82
N HIS A 176 2.74 18.76 26.53
CA HIS A 176 1.47 19.12 25.86
C HIS A 176 0.23 18.73 26.70
N PRO A 177 0.03 19.34 27.89
CA PRO A 177 -0.96 18.92 28.89
C PRO A 177 -2.43 18.94 28.42
N GLU A 178 -2.73 19.65 27.34
CA GLU A 178 -4.09 19.78 26.77
C GLU A 178 -4.33 18.89 25.54
N GLU A 179 -3.33 18.15 25.06
CA GLU A 179 -3.48 17.21 23.94
C GLU A 179 -3.92 15.81 24.41
N ILE A 180 -4.72 15.12 23.59
CA ILE A 180 -5.32 13.82 23.91
C ILE A 180 -4.96 12.80 22.83
N LEU A 181 -4.36 11.68 23.22
CA LEU A 181 -3.97 10.60 22.30
C LEU A 181 -4.89 9.38 22.47
N ILE A 182 -5.12 8.68 21.37
CA ILE A 182 -5.83 7.40 21.32
C ILE A 182 -4.81 6.32 20.93
N LEU A 183 -4.66 5.31 21.78
CA LEU A 183 -3.80 4.15 21.54
C LEU A 183 -4.70 2.93 21.31
N ASP A 184 -4.63 2.30 20.14
CA ASP A 184 -5.38 1.07 19.83
C ASP A 184 -4.41 -0.09 19.65
N ILE A 185 -4.22 -0.85 20.74
CA ILE A 185 -3.38 -2.03 20.75
C ILE A 185 -4.22 -3.21 20.25
N ASN A 186 -4.13 -3.42 18.93
CA ASN A 186 -5.09 -4.18 18.15
C ASN A 186 -4.71 -5.65 17.99
N HIS A 187 -3.42 -5.94 17.82
CA HIS A 187 -2.92 -7.31 17.69
C HIS A 187 -1.81 -7.61 18.69
N PHE A 188 -1.98 -8.75 19.37
CA PHE A 188 -1.04 -9.32 20.33
C PHE A 188 -0.58 -10.69 19.82
N TYR A 189 0.73 -10.94 19.80
CA TYR A 189 1.30 -12.23 19.41
C TYR A 189 2.21 -12.78 20.52
N ASN A 190 2.11 -14.08 20.81
CA ASN A 190 2.83 -14.75 21.90
C ASN A 190 2.53 -14.19 23.31
N PHE A 191 1.40 -13.49 23.50
CA PHE A 191 0.94 -13.09 24.82
C PHE A 191 0.19 -14.23 25.51
N ASN A 192 0.37 -14.32 26.83
CA ASN A 192 -0.52 -15.05 27.75
C ASN A 192 -1.21 -14.02 28.68
N ASP A 193 -2.22 -14.44 29.43
CA ASP A 193 -3.01 -13.51 30.27
C ASP A 193 -2.18 -12.84 31.39
N GLU A 194 -1.11 -13.48 31.88
CA GLU A 194 -0.20 -12.85 32.85
C GLU A 194 0.68 -11.78 32.19
N LEU A 195 1.16 -11.99 30.97
CA LEU A 195 1.87 -10.97 30.18
C LEU A 195 0.94 -9.78 29.85
N HIS A 196 -0.33 -10.03 29.51
CA HIS A 196 -1.33 -8.97 29.35
C HIS A 196 -1.52 -8.18 30.66
N ARG A 197 -1.68 -8.87 31.80
CA ARG A 197 -1.86 -8.26 33.12
C ARG A 197 -0.64 -7.42 33.55
N LYS A 198 0.57 -7.97 33.40
CA LYS A 198 1.84 -7.26 33.68
C LYS A 198 1.97 -6.00 32.81
N PHE A 199 1.67 -6.09 31.50
CA PHE A 199 1.75 -4.95 30.59
C PHE A 199 0.73 -3.85 30.92
N LEU A 200 -0.51 -4.20 31.25
CA LEU A 200 -1.52 -3.23 31.69
C LEU A 200 -1.12 -2.53 32.99
N ILE A 201 -0.53 -3.25 33.95
CA ILE A 201 0.00 -2.67 35.19
C ILE A 201 1.20 -1.74 34.92
N GLN A 202 2.06 -2.04 33.95
CA GLN A 202 3.13 -1.12 33.54
C GLN A 202 2.58 0.16 32.89
N MET A 203 1.56 0.04 32.02
CA MET A 203 0.86 1.18 31.42
C MET A 203 0.22 2.08 32.48
N GLU A 204 -0.45 1.50 33.48
CA GLU A 204 -1.07 2.23 34.59
C GLU A 204 -0.05 2.99 35.45
N HIS A 205 1.09 2.38 35.77
CA HIS A 205 2.17 3.06 36.52
C HIS A 205 2.82 4.19 35.71
N LEU A 206 3.12 3.97 34.42
CA LEU A 206 3.78 4.96 33.57
C LEU A 206 2.88 6.18 33.34
N PHE A 207 1.59 5.96 33.09
CA PHE A 207 0.62 7.00 32.76
C PHE A 207 -0.36 7.28 33.90
N ASN A 208 0.12 7.16 35.15
CA ASN A 208 -0.67 7.31 36.37
C ASN A 208 -1.59 8.56 36.34
N GLY A 209 -2.90 8.35 36.40
CA GLY A 209 -3.93 9.39 36.36
C GLY A 209 -4.16 10.08 35.00
N LYS A 210 -3.43 9.72 33.94
CA LYS A 210 -3.55 10.34 32.60
C LYS A 210 -4.60 9.68 31.70
N PHE A 211 -5.07 8.48 32.02
CA PHE A 211 -6.08 7.80 31.20
C PHE A 211 -7.49 8.37 31.38
N ILE A 212 -8.22 8.51 30.28
CA ILE A 212 -9.67 8.72 30.25
C ILE A 212 -10.34 7.39 30.66
N PRO A 213 -10.95 7.31 31.85
CA PRO A 213 -11.46 6.05 32.38
C PRO A 213 -12.74 5.62 31.65
N ALA A 214 -13.03 4.32 31.66
CA ALA A 214 -14.18 3.68 31.01
C ALA A 214 -15.19 3.06 32.02
N PRO A 215 -15.61 3.76 33.10
CA PRO A 215 -16.52 3.17 34.07
C PRO A 215 -17.92 2.96 33.43
N PRO A 216 -18.72 1.98 33.87
CA PRO A 216 -20.04 1.70 33.29
C PRO A 216 -21.05 2.86 33.32
N SER A 217 -20.77 3.92 34.09
CA SER A 217 -21.56 5.14 34.19
C SER A 217 -21.19 6.25 33.20
N LEU A 218 -20.02 6.18 32.55
CA LEU A 218 -19.56 7.21 31.60
C LEU A 218 -20.03 6.88 30.19
N SER A 219 -20.84 7.77 29.60
CA SER A 219 -21.21 7.68 28.19
C SER A 219 -20.07 8.19 27.30
N LEU A 220 -19.84 7.54 26.17
CA LEU A 220 -18.96 8.07 25.10
C LEU A 220 -19.34 9.50 24.66
N ASN A 221 -20.61 9.89 24.81
CA ASN A 221 -21.07 11.24 24.48
C ASN A 221 -20.59 12.31 25.49
N GLN A 222 -20.10 11.90 26.66
CA GLN A 222 -19.47 12.78 27.66
C GLN A 222 -17.95 12.86 27.48
N VAL A 223 -17.35 11.90 26.77
CA VAL A 223 -15.92 11.89 26.42
C VAL A 223 -15.65 12.93 25.33
N THR A 224 -15.37 14.15 25.77
CA THR A 224 -15.09 15.35 24.95
C THR A 224 -13.68 15.85 25.23
N VAL A 225 -13.13 16.71 24.35
CA VAL A 225 -11.81 17.33 24.60
C VAL A 225 -11.84 18.19 25.86
N ASN A 226 -12.92 18.95 26.05
CA ASN A 226 -13.14 19.77 27.24
C ASN A 226 -13.21 18.92 28.52
N PHE A 227 -13.92 17.79 28.49
CA PHE A 227 -14.00 16.86 29.63
C PHE A 227 -12.62 16.34 30.04
N ALA A 228 -11.83 15.87 29.08
CA ALA A 228 -10.49 15.35 29.35
C ALA A 228 -9.55 16.43 29.91
N GLN A 229 -9.51 17.61 29.27
CA GLN A 229 -8.72 18.77 29.71
C GLN A 229 -9.11 19.23 31.13
N GLN A 230 -10.41 19.25 31.47
CA GLN A 230 -10.88 19.63 32.82
C GLN A 230 -10.46 18.66 33.93
N HIS A 231 -10.17 17.40 33.61
CA HIS A 231 -9.75 16.37 34.56
C HIS A 231 -8.26 16.03 34.49
N GLY A 232 -7.50 16.65 33.57
CA GLY A 232 -6.09 16.33 33.33
C GLY A 232 -5.85 15.01 32.59
N PHE A 233 -6.89 14.42 31.99
CA PHE A 233 -6.78 13.20 31.18
C PHE A 233 -6.26 13.50 29.78
N GLN A 234 -5.40 12.62 29.27
CA GLN A 234 -4.66 12.80 28.02
C GLN A 234 -4.55 11.52 27.16
N LEU A 235 -4.93 10.34 27.67
CA LEU A 235 -4.82 9.07 26.94
C LEU A 235 -6.14 8.30 26.93
N LEU A 236 -6.52 7.76 25.78
CA LEU A 236 -7.63 6.81 25.64
C LEU A 236 -7.07 5.50 25.08
N LEU A 237 -7.09 4.44 25.87
CA LEU A 237 -6.50 3.15 25.54
C LEU A 237 -7.56 2.14 25.12
N PHE A 238 -7.60 1.79 23.84
CA PHE A 238 -8.24 0.58 23.34
C PHE A 238 -7.26 -0.60 23.43
N TYR A 239 -7.73 -1.72 23.97
CA TYR A 239 -6.93 -2.91 24.20
C TYR A 239 -7.76 -4.13 23.80
N GLN A 240 -7.44 -4.74 22.65
CA GLN A 240 -8.31 -5.75 22.01
C GLN A 240 -8.19 -7.16 22.63
N GLN A 241 -8.15 -7.27 23.96
CA GLN A 241 -8.16 -8.53 24.70
C GLN A 241 -9.12 -8.44 25.90
N LYS A 242 -9.96 -9.47 26.08
CA LYS A 242 -11.08 -9.43 27.04
C LYS A 242 -10.65 -9.24 28.50
N LEU A 243 -9.45 -9.69 28.87
CA LEU A 243 -8.88 -9.48 30.21
C LEU A 243 -8.83 -7.99 30.60
N ALA A 244 -8.63 -7.09 29.63
CA ALA A 244 -8.56 -5.65 29.86
C ALA A 244 -9.86 -5.05 30.43
N GLU A 245 -11.02 -5.67 30.19
CA GLU A 245 -12.33 -5.23 30.74
C GLU A 245 -12.36 -5.16 32.28
N GLN A 246 -11.38 -5.76 32.96
CA GLN A 246 -11.20 -5.68 34.42
C GLN A 246 -10.51 -4.36 34.87
N PHE A 247 -9.82 -3.68 33.96
CA PHE A 247 -9.05 -2.46 34.22
C PHE A 247 -9.85 -1.24 33.77
N SER A 248 -10.27 -0.41 34.74
CA SER A 248 -11.20 0.72 34.56
C SER A 248 -10.69 1.86 33.68
N PHE A 249 -9.41 1.84 33.27
CA PHE A 249 -8.79 2.80 32.35
C PHE A 249 -8.74 2.33 30.89
N THR A 250 -9.18 1.10 30.58
CA THR A 250 -9.17 0.55 29.22
C THR A 250 -10.56 0.55 28.59
N TRP A 251 -10.63 0.76 27.29
CA TRP A 251 -11.85 0.75 26.51
C TRP A 251 -11.96 -0.55 25.70
N PRO A 252 -13.05 -1.33 25.85
CA PRO A 252 -13.19 -2.60 25.13
C PRO A 252 -13.50 -2.42 23.65
N SER A 253 -13.16 -3.45 22.88
CA SER A 253 -13.35 -3.58 21.43
C SER A 253 -14.69 -3.07 20.91
N SER A 254 -15.79 -3.30 21.62
CA SER A 254 -17.14 -2.91 21.21
C SER A 254 -17.39 -1.40 21.02
N TYR A 255 -16.45 -0.54 21.44
CA TYR A 255 -16.50 0.92 21.28
C TYR A 255 -15.64 1.48 20.14
N ILE A 256 -14.90 0.63 19.41
CA ILE A 256 -14.10 1.03 18.24
C ILE A 256 -14.29 0.05 17.08
N ALA A 257 -14.37 0.56 15.86
CA ALA A 257 -14.36 -0.27 14.66
C ALA A 257 -13.29 0.19 13.68
N SER A 258 -12.40 -0.73 13.30
CA SER A 258 -11.35 -0.54 12.30
C SER A 258 -11.52 -1.52 11.13
N PRO A 259 -12.57 -1.35 10.29
CA PRO A 259 -12.85 -2.22 9.15
C PRO A 259 -11.78 -2.10 8.06
N TRP A 260 -11.22 -3.25 7.67
CA TRP A 260 -10.11 -3.34 6.71
C TRP A 260 -10.57 -3.83 5.34
N ALA A 261 -10.22 -3.09 4.29
CA ALA A 261 -10.62 -3.38 2.92
C ALA A 261 -9.85 -4.56 2.26
N ASN A 262 -8.72 -4.98 2.84
CA ASN A 262 -7.86 -6.09 2.39
C ASN A 262 -7.72 -6.21 0.85
N THR A 263 -7.29 -5.14 0.18
CA THR A 263 -7.23 -5.06 -1.28
C THR A 263 -6.00 -4.30 -1.77
N ASN A 264 -5.48 -4.68 -2.94
CA ASN A 264 -4.45 -3.95 -3.67
C ASN A 264 -5.00 -2.99 -4.74
N ASN A 265 -6.34 -2.85 -4.82
CA ASN A 265 -7.03 -2.07 -5.85
C ASN A 265 -7.69 -0.81 -5.27
N LEU A 266 -7.26 0.37 -5.75
CA LEU A 266 -7.77 1.69 -5.34
C LEU A 266 -9.28 1.86 -5.57
N GLN A 267 -9.83 1.36 -6.69
CA GLN A 267 -11.26 1.50 -6.97
C GLN A 267 -12.09 0.68 -5.96
N HIS A 268 -11.65 -0.54 -5.66
CA HIS A 268 -12.28 -1.37 -4.65
C HIS A 268 -12.14 -0.78 -3.24
N LEU A 269 -10.99 -0.17 -2.91
CA LEU A 269 -10.80 0.55 -1.65
C LEU A 269 -11.84 1.66 -1.47
N TRP A 270 -12.02 2.53 -2.47
CA TRP A 270 -12.99 3.65 -2.36
C TRP A 270 -14.44 3.15 -2.31
N GLN A 271 -14.80 2.16 -3.14
CA GLN A 271 -16.13 1.52 -3.10
C GLN A 271 -16.41 0.87 -1.73
N TYR A 272 -15.44 0.17 -1.15
CA TYR A 272 -15.55 -0.38 0.20
C TYR A 272 -15.70 0.73 1.24
N THR A 273 -14.84 1.76 1.18
CA THR A 273 -14.80 2.88 2.14
C THR A 273 -16.14 3.64 2.21
N GLU A 274 -16.73 3.96 1.06
CA GLU A 274 -18.02 4.67 1.00
C GLU A 274 -19.18 3.79 1.52
N ASN A 275 -19.13 2.47 1.27
CA ASN A 275 -20.10 1.50 1.80
C ASN A 275 -19.97 1.31 3.32
N ILE A 276 -18.77 1.18 3.89
CA ILE A 276 -18.62 1.00 5.35
C ILE A 276 -19.02 2.25 6.15
N LEU A 277 -18.76 3.45 5.63
CA LEU A 277 -19.13 4.70 6.28
C LEU A 277 -20.65 4.87 6.35
N THR A 278 -21.35 4.63 5.24
CA THR A 278 -22.82 4.67 5.19
C THR A 278 -23.51 3.54 5.98
N CYS A 279 -22.73 2.53 6.42
CA CYS A 279 -23.13 1.46 7.32
C CYS A 279 -22.57 1.57 8.76
N ARG A 280 -21.90 2.68 9.14
CA ARG A 280 -21.27 2.86 10.48
C ARG A 280 -22.19 2.46 11.64
N ASP A 281 -23.44 2.91 11.63
CA ASP A 281 -24.43 2.65 12.70
C ASP A 281 -24.80 1.16 12.85
N GLN A 282 -24.56 0.34 11.82
CA GLN A 282 -24.80 -1.11 11.85
C GLN A 282 -23.59 -1.87 12.41
N ILE A 283 -22.40 -1.28 12.28
CA ILE A 283 -21.13 -1.82 12.80
C ILE A 283 -20.96 -1.44 14.28
N LEU A 284 -21.32 -0.20 14.64
CA LEU A 284 -21.28 0.35 16.01
C LEU A 284 -22.69 0.79 16.47
N PRO A 285 -23.63 -0.14 16.73
CA PRO A 285 -25.02 0.19 17.07
C PRO A 285 -25.21 0.86 18.44
N LYS A 286 -24.15 0.98 19.25
CA LYS A 286 -24.12 1.75 20.50
C LYS A 286 -23.44 3.13 20.36
N GLY A 287 -23.02 3.50 19.15
CA GLY A 287 -22.01 4.53 18.93
C GLY A 287 -20.60 4.04 19.27
N GLY A 288 -19.59 4.77 18.81
CA GLY A 288 -18.19 4.40 18.96
C GLY A 288 -17.26 5.20 18.05
N PHE A 289 -15.97 4.97 18.24
CA PHE A 289 -14.91 5.48 17.38
C PHE A 289 -14.86 4.67 16.08
N PHE A 290 -14.72 5.34 14.94
CA PHE A 290 -14.72 4.69 13.64
C PHE A 290 -13.47 5.06 12.85
N VAL A 291 -12.67 4.05 12.52
CA VAL A 291 -11.33 4.18 11.92
C VAL A 291 -11.44 3.90 10.43
N THR A 292 -11.35 4.95 9.63
CA THR A 292 -11.41 4.86 8.17
C THR A 292 -10.02 4.52 7.64
N GLN A 293 -9.82 3.29 7.19
CA GLN A 293 -8.53 2.81 6.70
C GLN A 293 -8.32 3.16 5.21
N CYS A 294 -7.58 4.21 4.91
CA CYS A 294 -7.26 4.65 3.54
C CYS A 294 -5.92 4.05 3.06
N ILE A 295 -5.82 2.73 3.09
CA ILE A 295 -4.58 1.95 2.82
C ILE A 295 -4.80 0.88 1.74
N LEU A 296 -3.72 0.40 1.12
CA LEU A 296 -3.73 -0.77 0.26
C LEU A 296 -2.90 -1.91 0.86
N THR A 297 -3.36 -3.13 0.65
CA THR A 297 -2.68 -4.35 1.10
C THR A 297 -1.86 -4.95 -0.04
N PRO A 298 -0.53 -5.12 0.11
CA PRO A 298 0.29 -5.76 -0.91
C PRO A 298 0.03 -7.27 -0.98
N THR A 299 -0.25 -7.79 -2.18
CA THR A 299 -0.23 -9.25 -2.40
C THR A 299 1.20 -9.74 -2.59
N TRP A 300 1.44 -11.05 -2.40
CA TRP A 300 2.72 -11.69 -2.68
C TRP A 300 3.26 -11.36 -4.09
N TRP A 301 2.39 -11.37 -5.10
CA TRP A 301 2.73 -10.99 -6.47
C TRP A 301 3.16 -9.53 -6.62
N ASN A 302 2.62 -8.61 -5.82
CA ASN A 302 3.07 -7.20 -5.82
C ASN A 302 4.50 -7.10 -5.25
N ILE A 303 4.79 -7.83 -4.18
CA ILE A 303 6.10 -7.86 -3.51
C ILE A 303 7.16 -8.45 -4.46
N VAL A 304 6.92 -9.65 -4.99
CA VAL A 304 7.85 -10.36 -5.88
C VAL A 304 8.12 -9.55 -7.17
N ARG A 305 7.07 -9.06 -7.85
CA ARG A 305 7.22 -8.26 -9.08
C ARG A 305 7.98 -6.94 -8.87
N HIS A 306 8.06 -6.46 -7.63
CA HIS A 306 8.66 -5.17 -7.28
C HIS A 306 9.66 -5.26 -6.11
N PHE A 307 10.40 -6.37 -5.97
CA PHE A 307 11.31 -6.63 -4.84
C PHE A 307 12.40 -5.57 -4.60
N LYS A 308 12.81 -4.82 -5.64
CA LYS A 308 13.74 -3.68 -5.55
C LYS A 308 13.08 -2.35 -5.10
N LYS A 309 11.75 -2.31 -4.91
CA LYS A 309 10.94 -1.16 -4.45
C LYS A 309 10.41 -1.36 -3.02
N SER A 310 9.61 -0.40 -2.53
CA SER A 310 8.96 -0.40 -1.22
C SER A 310 7.46 -0.11 -1.30
N LEU A 311 6.71 -0.44 -0.24
CA LEU A 311 5.28 -0.16 -0.07
C LEU A 311 4.95 1.31 -0.41
N ARG A 312 5.75 2.24 0.13
CA ARG A 312 5.68 3.70 -0.14
C ARG A 312 5.57 3.99 -1.63
N THR A 313 6.55 3.49 -2.39
CA THR A 313 6.74 3.80 -3.83
C THR A 313 5.81 3.05 -4.78
N VAL A 314 5.18 1.96 -4.36
CA VAL A 314 4.30 1.14 -5.21
C VAL A 314 2.83 1.40 -4.92
N MET A 315 2.46 1.65 -3.67
CA MET A 315 1.07 1.72 -3.23
C MET A 315 0.77 3.00 -2.45
N ALA A 316 1.45 3.23 -1.32
CA ALA A 316 1.00 4.23 -0.36
C ALA A 316 0.99 5.66 -0.93
N THR A 317 2.05 6.11 -1.62
CA THR A 317 2.08 7.49 -2.17
C THR A 317 0.85 7.81 -3.02
N LYS A 318 0.42 6.90 -3.92
CA LYS A 318 -0.78 7.10 -4.73
C LYS A 318 -2.08 6.94 -3.93
N THR A 319 -2.08 6.11 -2.89
CA THR A 319 -3.24 5.87 -2.03
C THR A 319 -3.50 7.09 -1.13
N THR A 320 -2.48 7.61 -0.46
CA THR A 320 -2.55 8.80 0.40
C THR A 320 -2.83 10.08 -0.40
N GLU A 321 -2.31 10.21 -1.63
CA GLU A 321 -2.71 11.28 -2.57
C GLU A 321 -4.21 11.26 -2.86
N GLN A 322 -4.74 10.07 -3.20
CA GLN A 322 -6.17 9.90 -3.47
C GLN A 322 -7.01 10.07 -2.20
N ALA A 323 -6.54 9.62 -1.04
CA ALA A 323 -7.22 9.81 0.26
C ALA A 323 -7.40 11.30 0.56
N VAL A 324 -6.33 12.10 0.45
CA VAL A 324 -6.39 13.55 0.68
C VAL A 324 -7.29 14.26 -0.34
N SER A 325 -7.26 13.85 -1.62
CA SER A 325 -8.13 14.39 -2.67
C SER A 325 -9.61 14.05 -2.43
N TRP A 326 -9.89 12.81 -2.05
CA TRP A 326 -11.21 12.28 -1.75
C TRP A 326 -11.81 12.91 -0.48
N LEU A 327 -11.02 13.04 0.60
CA LEU A 327 -11.42 13.78 1.82
C LEU A 327 -11.82 15.23 1.51
N LYS A 328 -11.01 15.93 0.69
CA LYS A 328 -11.31 17.32 0.28
C LYS A 328 -12.60 17.41 -0.54
N LYS A 329 -12.80 16.48 -1.50
CA LYS A 329 -13.93 16.48 -2.43
C LYS A 329 -15.26 15.98 -1.83
N ASN A 330 -15.24 14.85 -1.14
CA ASN A 330 -16.45 14.14 -0.68
C ASN A 330 -16.85 14.48 0.77
N SER A 331 -16.09 15.39 1.41
CA SER A 331 -16.35 15.95 2.75
C SER A 331 -17.84 16.16 3.04
N ILE A 332 -18.52 17.03 2.30
CA ILE A 332 -19.90 17.48 2.60
C ILE A 332 -20.91 16.32 2.76
N LEU A 333 -20.81 15.25 1.95
CA LEU A 333 -21.77 14.13 1.98
C LEU A 333 -21.45 13.06 3.03
N LEU A 334 -20.16 12.81 3.28
CA LEU A 334 -19.71 11.74 4.18
C LEU A 334 -19.27 12.25 5.57
N MET A 335 -19.15 13.56 5.75
CA MET A 335 -18.79 14.25 7.00
C MET A 335 -19.43 13.66 8.27
N PRO A 336 -20.76 13.40 8.32
CA PRO A 336 -21.40 12.87 9.52
C PRO A 336 -20.91 11.46 9.94
N PHE A 337 -20.29 10.71 9.05
CA PHE A 337 -19.90 9.31 9.28
C PHE A 337 -18.41 9.13 9.61
N PHE A 338 -17.56 10.11 9.32
CA PHE A 338 -16.15 10.06 9.66
C PHE A 338 -15.88 10.20 11.17
N ASN A 339 -14.68 9.79 11.59
CA ASN A 339 -14.12 10.11 12.89
C ASN A 339 -12.59 10.06 12.80
N ILE A 340 -12.00 8.88 12.96
CA ILE A 340 -10.57 8.66 12.74
C ILE A 340 -10.36 8.32 11.26
N VAL A 341 -9.26 8.82 10.69
CA VAL A 341 -8.79 8.42 9.35
C VAL A 341 -7.32 8.04 9.47
N ILE A 342 -6.93 6.89 8.90
CA ILE A 342 -5.53 6.42 8.89
C ILE A 342 -5.01 6.19 7.48
N VAL A 343 -3.71 6.47 7.31
CA VAL A 343 -2.94 6.24 6.08
C VAL A 343 -1.55 5.69 6.42
N ASP A 344 -0.94 5.06 5.43
CA ASP A 344 0.52 4.89 5.38
C ASP A 344 1.18 6.24 5.03
N PHE A 345 2.33 6.53 5.64
CA PHE A 345 3.15 7.72 5.38
C PHE A 345 2.38 9.04 5.58
N VAL A 346 2.03 9.30 6.85
CA VAL A 346 1.23 10.46 7.28
C VAL A 346 1.84 11.83 6.95
N GLU A 347 3.12 11.89 6.61
CA GLU A 347 3.80 13.11 6.18
C GLU A 347 3.42 13.59 4.77
N LEU A 348 2.77 12.73 3.97
CA LEU A 348 2.48 13.00 2.57
C LEU A 348 1.24 13.89 2.36
N PHE A 349 1.28 14.72 1.32
CA PHE A 349 0.15 15.53 0.79
C PHE A 349 -0.59 16.43 1.80
N ASP A 350 0.08 16.83 2.89
CA ASP A 350 -0.51 17.58 4.01
C ASP A 350 -1.73 16.86 4.63
N PHE A 351 -1.65 15.53 4.75
CA PHE A 351 -2.73 14.67 5.27
C PHE A 351 -3.26 15.12 6.63
N CYS A 352 -2.38 15.25 7.64
CA CYS A 352 -2.79 15.61 9.00
C CYS A 352 -3.52 16.95 9.05
N THR A 353 -2.96 18.00 8.42
CA THR A 353 -3.61 19.32 8.32
C THR A 353 -4.94 19.25 7.58
N THR A 354 -5.05 18.43 6.53
CA THR A 354 -6.31 18.21 5.80
C THR A 354 -7.40 17.65 6.72
N VAL A 355 -7.10 16.60 7.50
CA VAL A 355 -8.06 15.99 8.43
C VAL A 355 -8.44 16.96 9.56
N ILE A 356 -7.45 17.65 10.16
CA ILE A 356 -7.68 18.63 11.23
C ILE A 356 -8.61 19.76 10.75
N GLN A 357 -8.43 20.25 9.52
CA GLN A 357 -9.26 21.33 8.94
C GLN A 357 -10.73 20.92 8.72
N LEU A 358 -11.04 19.63 8.51
CA LEU A 358 -12.44 19.18 8.34
C LEU A 358 -13.31 19.48 9.57
N ASN A 359 -12.74 19.51 10.79
CA ASN A 359 -13.45 19.90 12.01
C ASN A 359 -14.12 21.29 11.91
N PHE A 360 -13.51 22.22 11.17
CA PHE A 360 -13.98 23.60 11.02
C PHE A 360 -14.96 23.78 9.85
N HIS A 361 -14.84 22.96 8.80
CA HIS A 361 -15.64 23.09 7.59
C HIS A 361 -17.14 22.77 7.79
N PHE A 362 -17.47 21.83 8.68
CA PHE A 362 -18.86 21.40 8.89
C PHE A 362 -19.74 22.54 9.43
N GLU A 363 -19.28 23.20 10.50
CA GLU A 363 -20.01 24.34 11.07
C GLU A 363 -19.92 25.59 10.18
N PHE A 364 -18.86 25.77 9.39
CA PHE A 364 -18.84 26.87 8.41
C PHE A 364 -19.93 26.69 7.35
N LEU A 365 -20.19 25.47 6.88
CA LEU A 365 -21.28 25.20 5.95
C LEU A 365 -22.67 25.42 6.60
N ILE A 366 -22.89 24.88 7.81
CA ILE A 366 -24.15 25.10 8.53
C ILE A 366 -24.35 26.58 8.83
N TYR A 367 -23.36 27.26 9.39
CA TYR A 367 -23.43 28.69 9.69
C TYR A 367 -23.70 29.53 8.44
N ASN A 368 -23.07 29.26 7.29
CA ASN A 368 -23.36 30.01 6.07
C ASN A 368 -24.74 29.67 5.48
N VAL A 369 -25.23 28.43 5.59
CA VAL A 369 -26.60 28.07 5.17
C VAL A 369 -27.64 28.72 6.09
N THR A 370 -27.46 28.67 7.41
CA THR A 370 -28.33 29.34 8.39
C THR A 370 -28.25 30.86 8.27
N LEU A 371 -27.05 31.44 8.10
CA LEU A 371 -26.88 32.87 7.87
C LEU A 371 -27.53 33.30 6.54
N LEU A 372 -27.38 32.53 5.46
CA LEU A 372 -28.09 32.78 4.20
C LEU A 372 -29.61 32.69 4.40
N PHE A 373 -30.10 31.73 5.19
CA PHE A 373 -31.52 31.61 5.52
C PHE A 373 -32.01 32.81 6.35
N SER A 374 -31.27 33.23 7.37
CA SER A 374 -31.54 34.40 8.20
C SER A 374 -31.43 35.71 7.41
N VAL A 375 -30.47 35.85 6.50
CA VAL A 375 -30.32 37.00 5.60
C VAL A 375 -31.42 37.00 4.56
N CYS A 376 -31.85 35.87 4.03
CA CYS A 376 -33.05 35.79 3.20
C CYS A 376 -34.31 36.22 3.98
N ILE A 377 -34.48 35.75 5.22
CA ILE A 377 -35.58 36.18 6.11
C ILE A 377 -35.50 37.69 6.40
N LEU A 378 -34.31 38.24 6.66
CA LEU A 378 -34.10 39.67 6.93
C LEU A 378 -34.29 40.54 5.68
N MET A 379 -33.77 40.14 4.52
CA MET A 379 -33.98 40.86 3.24
C MET A 379 -35.43 40.79 2.76
N TYR A 380 -36.14 39.70 3.03
CA TYR A 380 -37.59 39.67 2.90
C TYR A 380 -38.23 40.62 3.91
N ASN A 381 -37.82 40.60 5.19
CA ASN A 381 -38.34 41.50 6.21
C ASN A 381 -38.10 42.98 5.91
N ASP A 382 -36.96 43.43 5.42
CA ASP A 382 -36.75 44.88 5.16
C ASP A 382 -37.61 45.38 3.99
N ARG A 383 -37.79 44.57 2.93
CA ARG A 383 -38.78 44.86 1.89
C ARG A 383 -40.21 44.76 2.42
N PHE A 384 -40.52 43.76 3.23
CA PHE A 384 -41.85 43.54 3.80
C PHE A 384 -42.23 44.64 4.80
N ILE A 385 -41.31 45.11 5.64
CA ILE A 385 -41.46 46.22 6.58
C ILE A 385 -41.55 47.54 5.82
N SER A 386 -40.77 47.75 4.75
CA SER A 386 -40.96 48.91 3.87
C SER A 386 -42.33 48.92 3.18
N ILE A 387 -42.86 47.75 2.82
CA ILE A 387 -44.19 47.59 2.20
C ILE A 387 -45.29 47.73 3.25
N VAL A 388 -45.14 47.16 4.45
CA VAL A 388 -46.10 47.22 5.57
C VAL A 388 -46.15 48.61 6.20
N ASN A 389 -45.03 49.34 6.30
CA ASN A 389 -45.04 50.72 6.76
C ASN A 389 -45.64 51.69 5.73
N GLN A 390 -45.72 51.31 4.44
CA GLN A 390 -46.49 52.03 3.41
C GLN A 390 -47.95 51.55 3.31
N LEU A 391 -48.24 50.30 3.69
CA LEU A 391 -49.57 49.75 3.81
C LEU A 391 -50.13 49.97 5.22
N SER A 392 -50.77 51.13 5.41
CA SER A 392 -51.76 51.32 6.49
C SER A 392 -52.58 50.04 6.67
N ILE A 393 -52.66 49.54 7.90
CA ILE A 393 -53.16 48.20 8.25
C ILE A 393 -54.54 47.90 7.63
N ASN A 394 -55.35 48.95 7.44
CA ASN A 394 -56.65 48.91 6.77
C ASN A 394 -56.61 48.42 5.32
N LYS A 395 -55.46 48.44 4.63
CA LYS A 395 -55.29 47.87 3.28
C LYS A 395 -54.95 46.38 3.27
N LEU A 396 -54.44 45.80 4.35
CA LEU A 396 -54.14 44.36 4.38
C LEU A 396 -55.43 43.53 4.29
N PHE A 397 -56.53 44.04 4.85
CA PHE A 397 -57.90 43.52 4.68
C PHE A 397 -58.55 43.82 3.31
N THR A 398 -57.84 44.50 2.41
CA THR A 398 -58.28 44.74 1.00
C THR A 398 -57.45 44.01 -0.04
N MET A 399 -56.47 43.21 0.39
CA MET A 399 -55.77 42.26 -0.49
C MET A 399 -56.75 41.16 -0.92
N ASP A 400 -56.79 40.86 -2.22
CA ASP A 400 -57.63 39.78 -2.76
C ASP A 400 -57.33 38.45 -2.03
N PRO A 401 -58.33 37.79 -1.42
CA PRO A 401 -58.14 36.48 -0.78
C PRO A 401 -57.47 35.44 -1.69
N MET A 402 -57.69 35.51 -3.01
CA MET A 402 -57.03 34.65 -3.99
C MET A 402 -55.51 34.82 -3.99
N PHE A 403 -55.01 36.03 -3.79
CA PHE A 403 -53.56 36.30 -3.74
C PHE A 403 -52.95 35.68 -2.48
N ILE A 404 -53.54 35.92 -1.31
CA ILE A 404 -53.08 35.35 -0.03
C ILE A 404 -53.11 33.81 -0.08
N CYS A 405 -54.21 33.23 -0.58
CA CYS A 405 -54.30 31.79 -0.81
C CYS A 405 -53.22 31.27 -1.76
N SER A 406 -52.94 31.95 -2.88
CA SER A 406 -51.92 31.48 -3.83
C SER A 406 -50.50 31.43 -3.23
N VAL A 407 -50.14 32.40 -2.38
CA VAL A 407 -48.84 32.41 -1.67
C VAL A 407 -48.74 31.30 -0.63
N LEU A 408 -49.82 31.06 0.14
CA LEU A 408 -49.88 29.94 1.09
C LEU A 408 -49.82 28.58 0.39
N ILE A 409 -50.51 28.43 -0.74
CA ILE A 409 -50.46 27.23 -1.58
C ILE A 409 -49.05 26.99 -2.12
N LEU A 410 -48.33 28.03 -2.56
CA LEU A 410 -46.93 27.94 -3.00
C LEU A 410 -45.98 27.48 -1.89
N LEU A 411 -46.14 28.01 -0.67
CA LEU A 411 -45.38 27.58 0.51
C LEU A 411 -45.65 26.10 0.85
N VAL A 412 -46.92 25.69 0.83
CA VAL A 412 -47.32 24.29 1.05
C VAL A 412 -46.71 23.38 -0.02
N PHE A 413 -46.72 23.77 -1.30
CA PHE A 413 -46.07 23.00 -2.37
C PHE A 413 -44.55 22.92 -2.22
N MET A 414 -43.87 23.98 -1.76
CA MET A 414 -42.43 23.90 -1.45
C MET A 414 -42.14 22.90 -0.31
N VAL A 415 -42.92 22.95 0.78
CA VAL A 415 -42.76 22.03 1.91
C VAL A 415 -43.05 20.58 1.48
N ILE A 416 -44.10 20.36 0.68
CA ILE A 416 -44.41 19.04 0.11
C ILE A 416 -43.28 18.58 -0.83
N GLY A 417 -42.72 19.46 -1.66
CA GLY A 417 -41.57 19.16 -2.53
C GLY A 417 -40.34 18.73 -1.74
N CYS A 418 -39.99 19.45 -0.68
CA CYS A 418 -38.89 19.08 0.22
C CYS A 418 -39.15 17.71 0.88
N ILE A 419 -40.38 17.46 1.35
CA ILE A 419 -40.78 16.17 1.92
C ILE A 419 -40.75 15.04 0.88
N GLN A 420 -41.09 15.31 -0.39
CA GLN A 420 -41.04 14.32 -1.48
C GLN A 420 -39.59 14.00 -1.88
N ILE A 421 -38.72 15.00 -2.01
CA ILE A 421 -37.28 14.82 -2.25
C ILE A 421 -36.65 14.01 -1.11
N TYR A 422 -36.95 14.36 0.15
CA TYR A 422 -36.49 13.60 1.32
C TYR A 422 -37.04 12.17 1.34
N LYS A 423 -38.32 11.95 0.96
CA LYS A 423 -38.90 10.60 0.82
C LYS A 423 -38.31 9.79 -0.34
N LEU A 424 -37.89 10.43 -1.43
CA LEU A 424 -37.20 9.79 -2.55
C LEU A 424 -35.78 9.37 -2.13
N PHE A 425 -35.01 10.28 -1.52
CA PHE A 425 -33.72 9.98 -0.90
C PHE A 425 -33.83 8.83 0.12
N LEU A 426 -34.85 8.82 0.98
CA LEU A 426 -35.13 7.71 1.90
C LEU A 426 -35.67 6.43 1.22
N LYS A 427 -36.17 6.49 -0.02
CA LYS A 427 -36.63 5.30 -0.79
C LYS A 427 -35.47 4.67 -1.54
N GLU A 428 -34.63 5.48 -2.16
CA GLU A 428 -33.39 5.09 -2.83
C GLU A 428 -32.40 4.49 -1.83
N ASN A 429 -32.13 5.19 -0.72
CA ASN A 429 -31.35 4.64 0.40
C ASN A 429 -31.96 3.36 1.01
N ARG A 430 -33.28 3.14 0.94
CA ARG A 430 -33.90 1.86 1.35
C ARG A 430 -33.74 0.75 0.32
N HIS A 431 -33.66 1.07 -0.97
CA HIS A 431 -33.39 0.10 -2.02
C HIS A 431 -31.92 -0.33 -1.99
N ILE A 432 -31.00 0.63 -1.89
CA ILE A 432 -29.58 0.42 -1.67
C ILE A 432 -29.38 -0.37 -0.37
N ARG A 433 -29.96 0.05 0.77
CA ARG A 433 -29.89 -0.73 2.03
C ARG A 433 -30.42 -2.16 1.88
N ARG A 434 -31.42 -2.45 1.05
CA ARG A 434 -31.91 -3.83 0.84
C ARG A 434 -30.96 -4.68 -0.01
N VAL A 435 -30.40 -4.13 -1.09
CA VAL A 435 -29.38 -4.81 -1.90
C VAL A 435 -28.14 -5.04 -1.04
N ASN A 436 -27.63 -3.99 -0.39
CA ASN A 436 -26.48 -4.06 0.50
C ASN A 436 -26.74 -4.94 1.74
N LEU A 437 -27.98 -5.07 2.25
CA LEU A 437 -28.30 -6.04 3.33
C LEU A 437 -28.20 -7.49 2.85
N ASN A 438 -28.65 -7.78 1.64
CA ASN A 438 -28.52 -9.11 1.05
C ASN A 438 -27.05 -9.43 0.74
N GLU A 439 -26.29 -8.46 0.23
CA GLU A 439 -24.85 -8.59 -0.02
C GLU A 439 -24.04 -8.64 1.28
N LEU A 440 -24.37 -7.87 2.32
CA LEU A 440 -23.76 -7.97 3.65
C LEU A 440 -24.17 -9.24 4.38
N ALA A 441 -25.36 -9.80 4.15
CA ALA A 441 -25.72 -11.12 4.67
C ALA A 441 -24.91 -12.21 3.97
N ALA A 442 -24.78 -12.15 2.64
CA ALA A 442 -23.91 -13.04 1.88
C ALA A 442 -22.43 -12.90 2.28
N GLN A 443 -21.92 -11.67 2.42
CA GLN A 443 -20.54 -11.39 2.85
C GLN A 443 -20.31 -11.73 4.32
N ARG A 444 -21.28 -11.58 5.22
CA ARG A 444 -21.15 -11.99 6.63
C ARG A 444 -21.15 -13.50 6.77
N ASN A 445 -21.98 -14.19 5.99
CA ASN A 445 -21.93 -15.65 5.86
C ASN A 445 -20.59 -16.10 5.24
N ASN A 446 -20.14 -15.46 4.16
CA ASN A 446 -18.85 -15.74 3.53
C ASN A 446 -17.65 -15.41 4.43
N ASN A 447 -17.71 -14.36 5.27
CA ASN A 447 -16.62 -13.97 6.18
C ASN A 447 -16.59 -14.88 7.42
N GLN A 448 -17.76 -15.29 7.95
CA GLN A 448 -17.82 -16.35 8.97
C GLN A 448 -17.42 -17.71 8.39
N GLN A 449 -17.66 -17.97 7.10
CA GLN A 449 -17.10 -19.11 6.40
C GLN A 449 -15.59 -18.95 6.17
N GLN A 450 -15.06 -17.78 5.84
CA GLN A 450 -13.62 -17.56 5.64
C GLN A 450 -12.84 -17.63 6.95
N GLN A 451 -13.37 -17.11 8.06
CA GLN A 451 -12.83 -17.34 9.41
C GLN A 451 -12.85 -18.82 9.80
N ARG A 452 -13.73 -19.65 9.20
CA ARG A 452 -13.76 -21.11 9.37
C ARG A 452 -12.95 -21.88 8.31
N GLN A 453 -12.71 -21.31 7.13
CA GLN A 453 -11.92 -21.89 6.02
C GLN A 453 -10.43 -21.59 6.18
N ALA A 454 -10.07 -20.53 6.90
CA ALA A 454 -8.75 -20.37 7.50
C ALA A 454 -8.34 -21.55 8.41
N ALA A 455 -9.30 -22.42 8.76
CA ALA A 455 -9.08 -23.68 9.48
C ALA A 455 -9.32 -24.96 8.64
N ARG A 456 -9.56 -24.90 7.30
CA ARG A 456 -9.48 -26.08 6.40
C ARG A 456 -9.52 -25.76 4.88
N PRO A 457 -8.56 -26.25 4.06
CA PRO A 457 -8.56 -26.09 2.59
C PRO A 457 -9.58 -26.94 1.81
N LEU A 458 -10.02 -26.47 0.63
CA LEU A 458 -10.87 -27.20 -0.33
C LEU A 458 -10.59 -26.86 -1.82
N ILE A 459 -10.52 -27.91 -2.65
CA ILE A 459 -10.82 -27.94 -4.10
C ILE A 459 -12.37 -27.95 -4.25
N GLY A 460 -13.04 -27.52 -5.34
CA GLY A 460 -12.61 -26.94 -6.62
C GLY A 460 -13.37 -27.52 -7.83
N GLY A 461 -13.91 -26.68 -8.73
CA GLY A 461 -14.62 -27.08 -9.98
C GLY A 461 -15.35 -25.88 -10.64
N VAL A 462 -15.12 -25.46 -11.90
CA VAL A 462 -15.39 -26.08 -13.23
C VAL A 462 -16.90 -25.94 -13.60
N ARG A 463 -17.32 -25.32 -14.74
CA ARG A 463 -17.17 -25.82 -16.14
C ARG A 463 -17.69 -24.85 -17.27
N ARG A 464 -16.94 -24.70 -18.40
CA ARG A 464 -17.37 -24.49 -19.85
C ARG A 464 -18.24 -23.25 -20.26
N ARG A 465 -18.36 -22.81 -21.55
CA ARG A 465 -17.51 -22.76 -22.78
C ARG A 465 -18.22 -21.96 -23.93
N ASN A 466 -17.54 -21.77 -25.08
CA ASN A 466 -17.96 -21.25 -26.42
C ASN A 466 -17.56 -19.76 -26.66
N VAL A 467 -16.89 -19.28 -27.74
CA VAL A 467 -16.66 -19.65 -29.18
C VAL A 467 -17.48 -18.77 -30.15
N ALA A 468 -16.78 -17.97 -30.98
CA ALA A 468 -17.27 -17.26 -32.18
C ALA A 468 -16.09 -16.77 -33.05
N MET A 469 -16.37 -16.35 -34.30
CA MET A 469 -15.43 -15.91 -35.36
C MET A 469 -16.12 -14.79 -36.19
N GLU A 470 -15.56 -14.08 -37.20
CA GLU A 470 -14.37 -14.21 -38.06
C GLU A 470 -14.01 -12.83 -38.69
N GLY A 471 -12.87 -12.67 -39.39
CA GLY A 471 -12.61 -11.50 -40.27
C GLY A 471 -11.13 -11.16 -40.53
N ASP A 472 -10.75 -11.00 -41.81
CA ASP A 472 -9.34 -10.89 -42.29
C ASP A 472 -9.06 -9.61 -43.14
N ALA A 473 -7.86 -9.46 -43.70
CA ALA A 473 -7.23 -8.18 -44.07
C ALA A 473 -6.90 -7.93 -45.59
N SER A 474 -6.12 -6.86 -45.87
CA SER A 474 -5.49 -6.41 -47.15
C SER A 474 -6.37 -5.65 -48.18
N GLY A 475 -5.84 -4.80 -49.10
CA GLY A 475 -4.48 -4.19 -49.23
C GLY A 475 -4.15 -3.58 -50.63
N SER A 476 -3.21 -2.61 -50.71
CA SER A 476 -2.47 -2.09 -51.92
C SER A 476 -3.25 -1.42 -53.09
N ASP A 477 -2.64 -0.84 -54.16
CA ASP A 477 -1.57 0.20 -54.32
C ASP A 477 -1.42 0.69 -55.81
N SER A 478 -0.79 1.86 -56.05
CA SER A 478 -0.01 2.30 -57.27
C SER A 478 -0.64 2.79 -58.61
N GLY A 479 0.09 3.70 -59.32
CA GLY A 479 0.06 4.03 -60.78
C GLY A 479 -0.90 5.14 -61.29
N GLY A 480 -0.64 5.98 -62.33
CA GLY A 480 0.52 6.20 -63.24
C GLY A 480 0.35 7.45 -64.21
N GLU A 481 1.39 7.84 -64.96
CA GLU A 481 1.73 9.19 -65.56
C GLU A 481 1.17 9.68 -66.95
N GLU A 482 1.51 10.96 -67.31
CA GLU A 482 1.56 11.87 -68.54
C GLU A 482 1.32 11.35 -70.01
N SER A 483 1.20 12.13 -71.13
CA SER A 483 1.42 13.55 -71.58
C SER A 483 0.31 14.01 -72.60
N GLU A 484 0.34 14.87 -73.65
CA GLU A 484 1.23 15.79 -74.44
C GLU A 484 0.96 17.30 -74.06
N ILE A 485 1.48 18.44 -74.58
CA ILE A 485 2.35 18.92 -75.70
C ILE A 485 1.69 19.30 -77.06
N LYS A 486 1.89 20.56 -77.52
CA LYS A 486 2.12 21.06 -78.93
C LYS A 486 2.31 22.59 -78.97
N LEU A 487 2.67 23.14 -80.15
CA LEU A 487 3.30 24.46 -80.42
C LEU A 487 2.65 25.14 -81.66
N PRO A 488 3.01 26.39 -82.09
CA PRO A 488 3.80 27.47 -81.46
C PRO A 488 3.07 28.86 -81.46
N GLY A 489 3.69 29.90 -80.87
CA GLY A 489 3.27 31.30 -81.09
C GLY A 489 3.76 32.29 -80.02
N LYS A 490 4.32 33.44 -80.45
CA LYS A 490 4.75 34.67 -79.70
C LYS A 490 4.84 34.60 -78.16
N VAL A 491 6.04 34.85 -77.62
CA VAL A 491 6.35 34.74 -76.17
C VAL A 491 5.73 35.86 -75.33
N GLY A 492 4.54 35.61 -74.78
CA GLY A 492 3.94 36.42 -73.70
C GLY A 492 4.41 36.01 -72.29
N LYS A 493 4.20 36.89 -71.30
CA LYS A 493 4.60 36.73 -69.87
C LYS A 493 4.38 35.31 -69.29
N LYS A 494 3.28 34.63 -69.65
CA LYS A 494 2.94 33.27 -69.20
C LYS A 494 4.05 32.23 -69.44
N ARG A 495 4.81 32.31 -70.55
CA ARG A 495 5.85 31.30 -70.85
C ARG A 495 7.10 31.47 -69.99
N LEU A 496 7.46 32.71 -69.64
CA LEU A 496 8.54 32.99 -68.69
C LEU A 496 8.18 32.52 -67.28
N ALA A 497 6.93 32.74 -66.85
CA ALA A 497 6.42 32.23 -65.57
C ALA A 497 6.44 30.69 -65.51
N LYS A 498 6.02 29.98 -66.58
CA LYS A 498 6.08 28.51 -66.64
C LYS A 498 7.51 27.95 -66.64
N LEU A 499 8.49 28.70 -67.15
CA LEU A 499 9.91 28.34 -67.04
C LEU A 499 10.40 28.48 -65.60
N ARG A 500 10.22 29.65 -64.96
CA ARG A 500 10.58 29.87 -63.56
C ARG A 500 9.94 28.85 -62.62
N ALA A 501 8.63 28.59 -62.77
CA ALA A 501 7.95 27.59 -61.96
C ALA A 501 8.44 26.14 -62.18
N LYS A 502 9.04 25.81 -63.34
CA LYS A 502 9.70 24.50 -63.55
C LYS A 502 11.08 24.46 -62.91
N GLU A 503 11.79 25.58 -62.91
CA GLU A 503 13.13 25.77 -62.33
C GLU A 503 13.06 25.77 -60.80
N GLU A 504 12.15 26.55 -60.21
CA GLU A 504 11.76 26.55 -58.80
C GLU A 504 11.33 25.14 -58.33
N ARG A 505 10.50 24.42 -59.12
CA ARG A 505 10.09 23.05 -58.79
C ARG A 505 11.21 22.01 -58.93
N LYS A 506 12.26 22.28 -59.70
CA LYS A 506 13.49 21.45 -59.73
C LYS A 506 14.32 21.72 -58.48
N GLN A 507 14.59 22.98 -58.16
CA GLN A 507 15.32 23.39 -56.95
C GLN A 507 14.63 22.88 -55.68
N ALA A 508 13.29 22.93 -55.60
CA ALA A 508 12.53 22.38 -54.48
C ALA A 508 12.69 20.86 -54.32
N ARG A 509 12.78 20.10 -55.42
CA ARG A 509 13.04 18.65 -55.36
C ARG A 509 14.47 18.34 -54.92
N GLU A 510 15.45 19.06 -55.47
CA GLU A 510 16.85 18.88 -55.08
C GLU A 510 17.07 19.22 -53.59
N ALA A 511 16.46 20.31 -53.09
CA ALA A 511 16.49 20.67 -51.67
C ALA A 511 15.77 19.64 -50.76
N GLU A 512 14.64 19.08 -51.19
CA GLU A 512 13.92 18.04 -50.42
C GLU A 512 14.72 16.72 -50.36
N GLU A 513 15.43 16.38 -51.44
CA GLU A 513 16.27 15.19 -51.53
C GLU A 513 17.56 15.35 -50.71
N GLU A 514 18.18 16.54 -50.73
CA GLU A 514 19.27 16.90 -49.81
C GLU A 514 18.82 16.88 -48.34
N GLU A 515 17.63 17.39 -47.99
CA GLU A 515 17.11 17.33 -46.61
C GLU A 515 16.89 15.87 -46.17
N ARG A 516 16.37 15.01 -47.05
CA ARG A 516 16.21 13.57 -46.77
C ARG A 516 17.55 12.85 -46.63
N ALA A 517 18.57 13.20 -47.42
CA ALA A 517 19.91 12.66 -47.27
C ALA A 517 20.56 13.08 -45.94
N LEU A 518 20.46 14.37 -45.59
CA LEU A 518 20.99 14.92 -44.33
C LEU A 518 20.29 14.29 -43.10
N LYS A 519 18.97 14.10 -43.14
CA LYS A 519 18.22 13.39 -42.09
C LYS A 519 18.73 11.97 -41.87
N ARG A 520 18.96 11.20 -42.95
CA ARG A 520 19.49 9.83 -42.85
C ARG A 520 20.88 9.80 -42.21
N GLN A 521 21.79 10.66 -42.64
CA GLN A 521 23.14 10.76 -42.03
C GLN A 521 23.07 11.12 -40.53
N ILE A 522 22.20 12.05 -40.13
CA ILE A 522 22.00 12.43 -38.73
C ILE A 522 21.40 11.27 -37.90
N GLU A 523 20.52 10.48 -38.48
CA GLU A 523 19.90 9.32 -37.82
C GLU A 523 20.89 8.15 -37.68
N GLU A 524 21.70 7.89 -38.69
CA GLU A 524 22.74 6.86 -38.71
C GLU A 524 23.88 7.18 -37.73
N GLU A 525 24.36 8.43 -37.69
CA GLU A 525 25.36 8.89 -36.71
C GLU A 525 24.83 8.81 -35.26
N ARG A 526 23.53 9.04 -35.05
CA ARG A 526 22.87 8.86 -33.74
C ARG A 526 22.76 7.39 -33.36
N ALA A 527 22.46 6.50 -34.32
CA ALA A 527 22.40 5.07 -34.09
C ALA A 527 23.78 4.51 -33.71
N GLU A 528 24.85 4.91 -34.40
CA GLU A 528 26.22 4.47 -34.09
C GLU A 528 26.68 4.98 -32.70
N LYS A 529 26.44 6.26 -32.39
CA LYS A 529 26.70 6.84 -31.06
C LYS A 529 25.87 6.20 -29.94
N ARG A 530 24.73 5.60 -30.27
CA ARG A 530 23.92 4.84 -29.30
C ARG A 530 24.52 3.47 -29.03
N ARG A 531 24.85 2.69 -30.07
CA ARG A 531 25.48 1.36 -29.93
C ARG A 531 26.78 1.41 -29.14
N LYS A 532 27.65 2.39 -29.45
CA LYS A 532 28.91 2.61 -28.70
C LYS A 532 28.72 2.95 -27.22
N ARG A 533 27.59 3.56 -26.85
CA ARG A 533 27.25 3.82 -25.43
C ARG A 533 26.71 2.57 -24.74
N GLU A 534 25.87 1.80 -25.42
CA GLU A 534 25.31 0.56 -24.91
C GLU A 534 26.45 -0.48 -24.67
N GLU A 535 27.41 -0.59 -25.61
CA GLU A 535 28.65 -1.37 -25.45
C GLU A 535 29.52 -0.86 -24.27
N GLU A 536 29.66 0.46 -24.12
CA GLU A 536 30.40 1.09 -23.01
C GLU A 536 29.71 0.93 -21.64
N GLU A 537 28.39 0.79 -21.59
CA GLU A 537 27.64 0.59 -20.35
C GLU A 537 27.65 -0.89 -19.93
N GLU A 538 27.47 -1.81 -20.87
CA GLU A 538 27.64 -3.25 -20.62
C GLU A 538 29.02 -3.59 -20.06
N GLU A 539 30.10 -3.02 -20.62
CA GLU A 539 31.45 -3.30 -20.16
C GLU A 539 31.71 -2.77 -18.74
N LYS A 540 31.13 -1.62 -18.39
CA LYS A 540 31.15 -1.08 -17.03
C LYS A 540 30.25 -1.87 -16.07
N GLU A 541 29.25 -2.60 -16.55
CA GLU A 541 28.43 -3.50 -15.73
C GLU A 541 29.14 -4.83 -15.50
N ARG A 542 29.72 -5.44 -16.55
CA ARG A 542 30.60 -6.62 -16.45
C ARG A 542 31.74 -6.42 -15.46
N GLN A 543 32.43 -5.28 -15.51
CA GLN A 543 33.52 -4.98 -14.57
C GLN A 543 33.05 -4.84 -13.11
N LYS A 544 31.86 -4.27 -12.87
CA LYS A 544 31.26 -4.20 -11.52
C LYS A 544 30.88 -5.57 -11.00
N GLU A 545 30.24 -6.41 -11.81
CA GLU A 545 29.95 -7.79 -11.41
C GLU A 545 31.22 -8.56 -11.04
N LEU A 546 32.31 -8.36 -11.80
CA LEU A 546 33.59 -9.01 -11.52
C LEU A 546 34.27 -8.48 -10.25
N GLU A 547 33.99 -7.24 -9.83
CA GLU A 547 34.45 -6.70 -8.54
C GLU A 547 33.56 -7.17 -7.37
N GLU A 548 32.24 -7.17 -7.55
CA GLU A 548 31.26 -7.61 -6.55
C GLU A 548 31.41 -9.12 -6.25
N LYS A 549 31.62 -9.96 -7.27
CA LYS A 549 31.92 -11.40 -7.09
C LYS A 549 33.21 -11.61 -6.29
N ARG A 550 34.31 -10.90 -6.61
CA ARG A 550 35.58 -11.01 -5.86
C ARG A 550 35.46 -10.54 -4.42
N ARG A 551 34.70 -9.47 -4.15
CA ARG A 551 34.39 -9.03 -2.78
C ARG A 551 33.61 -10.11 -2.02
N LEU A 552 32.60 -10.71 -2.64
CA LEU A 552 31.78 -11.77 -2.03
C LEU A 552 32.57 -13.06 -1.76
N GLU A 553 33.53 -13.42 -2.64
CA GLU A 553 34.44 -14.55 -2.43
C GLU A 553 35.44 -14.29 -1.28
N GLU A 554 35.98 -13.08 -1.17
CA GLU A 554 36.87 -12.70 -0.07
C GLU A 554 36.12 -12.60 1.27
N GLU A 555 34.87 -12.15 1.26
CA GLU A 555 33.98 -12.09 2.43
C GLU A 555 33.62 -13.51 2.92
N LYS A 556 33.14 -14.39 2.01
CA LYS A 556 32.89 -15.80 2.33
C LYS A 556 34.11 -16.55 2.85
N ARG A 557 35.31 -16.28 2.31
CA ARG A 557 36.53 -16.93 2.81
C ARG A 557 36.82 -16.51 4.25
N LYS A 558 36.60 -15.24 4.61
CA LYS A 558 36.72 -14.76 6.00
C LYS A 558 35.66 -15.39 6.91
N GLU A 559 34.41 -15.49 6.46
CA GLU A 559 33.36 -16.21 7.20
C GLU A 559 33.72 -17.68 7.46
N GLN A 560 34.33 -18.37 6.48
CA GLN A 560 34.85 -19.74 6.68
C GLN A 560 36.07 -19.77 7.62
N GLU A 561 37.03 -18.85 7.48
CA GLU A 561 38.20 -18.73 8.37
C GLU A 561 37.81 -18.38 9.82
N GLU A 562 36.68 -17.71 10.06
CA GLU A 562 36.11 -17.47 11.39
C GLU A 562 35.30 -18.66 11.90
N TYR A 563 34.49 -19.30 11.04
CA TYR A 563 33.74 -20.51 11.39
C TYR A 563 34.66 -21.67 11.79
N GLU A 564 35.79 -21.87 11.10
CA GLU A 564 36.76 -22.91 11.47
C GLU A 564 37.47 -22.61 12.80
N LYS A 565 37.74 -21.33 13.13
CA LYS A 565 38.27 -20.94 14.46
C LYS A 565 37.26 -21.18 15.56
N LEU A 566 35.99 -20.83 15.34
CA LEU A 566 34.88 -21.14 16.26
C LEU A 566 34.73 -22.66 16.45
N LYS A 567 34.81 -23.44 15.37
CA LYS A 567 34.75 -24.90 15.42
C LYS A 567 35.93 -25.53 16.19
N GLN A 568 37.13 -24.95 16.12
CA GLN A 568 38.28 -25.36 16.93
C GLN A 568 38.16 -24.97 18.42
N GLY A 569 37.25 -24.04 18.76
CA GLY A 569 36.98 -23.64 20.15
C GLY A 569 35.96 -24.51 20.90
N PHE A 570 35.21 -25.37 20.21
CA PHE A 570 34.17 -26.23 20.81
C PHE A 570 34.67 -27.66 21.05
N THR A 571 35.38 -27.87 22.17
CA THR A 571 35.46 -29.19 22.80
C THR A 571 34.15 -29.48 23.53
N VAL A 572 33.56 -30.65 23.29
CA VAL A 572 32.28 -31.07 23.86
C VAL A 572 32.46 -31.60 25.28
N GLU A 573 31.65 -31.11 26.21
CA GLU A 573 31.32 -31.78 27.47
C GLU A 573 29.82 -32.12 27.45
N GLU A 574 29.45 -33.29 27.99
CA GLU A 574 28.08 -33.82 27.96
C GLU A 574 27.27 -33.42 29.22
N GLN A 575 25.93 -33.57 29.13
CA GLN A 575 24.86 -33.21 30.09
C GLN A 575 24.31 -31.76 29.92
N GLY A 576 23.00 -31.53 29.81
CA GLY A 576 21.87 -32.44 29.59
C GLY A 576 20.67 -32.18 30.51
N CYS A 577 19.59 -31.58 29.97
CA CYS A 577 18.21 -31.69 30.46
C CYS A 577 17.24 -30.99 29.49
N ASP A 578 16.14 -31.66 29.14
CA ASP A 578 15.21 -31.25 28.08
C ASP A 578 13.94 -30.58 28.61
N VAL A 579 13.30 -29.76 27.76
CA VAL A 579 11.83 -29.74 27.59
C VAL A 579 11.53 -29.52 26.10
N ASP A 580 10.90 -30.50 25.46
CA ASP A 580 10.58 -30.48 24.02
C ASP A 580 9.13 -30.03 23.74
N ILE A 581 8.94 -29.29 22.64
CA ILE A 581 7.64 -29.03 21.99
C ILE A 581 7.80 -28.81 20.46
N ASN A 582 8.81 -29.38 19.79
CA ASN A 582 9.00 -29.20 18.33
C ASN A 582 9.56 -30.39 17.53
N GLU A 583 10.17 -31.43 18.14
CA GLU A 583 10.83 -32.50 17.36
C GLU A 583 9.88 -33.22 16.38
N ASP A 584 8.66 -33.56 16.83
CA ASP A 584 7.63 -34.27 16.06
C ASP A 584 7.47 -33.76 14.61
N THR A 585 7.34 -32.44 14.44
CA THR A 585 7.02 -31.87 13.11
C THR A 585 8.23 -31.70 12.21
N ALA A 586 9.44 -31.69 12.75
CA ALA A 586 10.67 -31.76 11.98
C ALA A 586 10.95 -33.20 11.50
N ASN A 587 10.76 -34.18 12.39
CA ASN A 587 10.90 -35.60 12.07
C ASN A 587 9.86 -36.04 11.02
N LEU A 588 8.58 -35.67 11.18
CA LEU A 588 7.51 -35.95 10.21
C LEU A 588 7.64 -35.16 8.87
N LEU A 589 8.58 -34.22 8.76
CA LEU A 589 8.99 -33.62 7.48
C LEU A 589 10.11 -34.42 6.81
N LYS A 590 11.11 -34.84 7.60
CA LYS A 590 12.23 -35.66 7.15
C LYS A 590 11.78 -37.04 6.68
N GLU A 591 10.95 -37.74 7.47
CA GLU A 591 10.36 -39.03 7.14
C GLU A 591 9.52 -38.99 5.85
N PHE A 592 8.76 -37.91 5.64
CA PHE A 592 7.96 -37.73 4.42
C PHE A 592 8.84 -37.67 3.17
N VAL A 593 9.95 -36.93 3.23
CA VAL A 593 10.92 -36.84 2.13
C VAL A 593 11.66 -38.17 1.94
N GLU A 594 12.14 -38.79 3.01
CA GLU A 594 12.84 -40.08 2.95
C GLU A 594 11.96 -41.22 2.40
N TYR A 595 10.69 -41.29 2.80
CA TYR A 595 9.73 -42.29 2.31
C TYR A 595 9.53 -42.17 0.80
N ILE A 596 9.35 -40.94 0.28
CA ILE A 596 9.22 -40.67 -1.16
C ILE A 596 10.49 -41.07 -1.92
N GLN A 597 11.67 -40.76 -1.38
CA GLN A 597 12.95 -41.09 -1.99
C GLN A 597 13.20 -42.61 -2.04
N LYS A 598 12.82 -43.35 -0.99
CA LYS A 598 12.97 -44.82 -0.90
C LYS A 598 11.95 -45.57 -1.76
N ALA A 599 10.70 -45.12 -1.79
CA ALA A 599 9.61 -45.79 -2.50
C ALA A 599 9.61 -45.55 -4.02
N LYS A 600 10.29 -44.49 -4.51
CA LYS A 600 10.46 -44.13 -5.94
C LYS A 600 9.18 -43.77 -6.71
N VAL A 601 8.13 -44.58 -6.64
CA VAL A 601 6.81 -44.34 -7.26
C VAL A 601 5.74 -44.54 -6.19
N VAL A 602 4.95 -43.49 -5.89
CA VAL A 602 4.01 -43.51 -4.75
C VAL A 602 2.63 -43.03 -5.14
N SER A 603 1.58 -43.66 -4.59
CA SER A 603 0.20 -43.18 -4.75
C SER A 603 -0.08 -42.01 -3.80
N MET A 604 -0.82 -41.00 -4.28
CA MET A 604 -1.21 -39.85 -3.44
C MET A 604 -2.24 -40.23 -2.37
N GLU A 605 -2.92 -41.37 -2.51
CA GLU A 605 -3.82 -41.94 -1.49
C GLU A 605 -3.07 -42.76 -0.43
N GLU A 606 -1.93 -43.35 -0.81
CA GLU A 606 -1.04 -44.12 0.06
C GLU A 606 -0.23 -43.18 0.96
N LEU A 607 0.35 -42.12 0.40
CA LEU A 607 0.93 -40.99 1.16
C LEU A 607 -0.09 -40.32 2.11
N ALA A 608 -1.36 -40.22 1.68
CA ALA A 608 -2.44 -39.67 2.50
C ALA A 608 -2.72 -40.57 3.71
N GLY A 609 -2.82 -41.89 3.51
CA GLY A 609 -2.98 -42.87 4.59
C GLY A 609 -1.78 -42.89 5.55
N GLN A 610 -0.56 -43.04 5.01
CA GLN A 610 0.67 -43.19 5.80
C GLN A 610 0.94 -41.99 6.72
N PHE A 611 0.67 -40.77 6.25
CA PHE A 611 0.90 -39.52 7.01
C PHE A 611 -0.38 -38.88 7.57
N GLN A 612 -1.48 -39.64 7.64
CA GLN A 612 -2.80 -39.24 8.17
C GLN A 612 -3.34 -37.87 7.67
N MET A 613 -3.01 -37.52 6.42
CA MET A 613 -3.38 -36.24 5.80
C MET A 613 -4.23 -36.45 4.56
N ARG A 614 -5.04 -35.47 4.15
CA ARG A 614 -5.93 -35.64 3.00
C ARG A 614 -5.09 -35.59 1.71
N SER A 615 -5.46 -36.34 0.68
CA SER A 615 -4.68 -36.41 -0.57
C SER A 615 -4.48 -35.04 -1.26
N ILE A 616 -5.41 -34.10 -1.07
CA ILE A 616 -5.27 -32.67 -1.44
C ILE A 616 -4.07 -31.99 -0.74
N ASP A 617 -3.89 -32.23 0.55
CA ASP A 617 -2.82 -31.63 1.35
C ASP A 617 -1.46 -32.25 0.99
N VAL A 618 -1.43 -33.55 0.64
CA VAL A 618 -0.25 -34.23 0.06
C VAL A 618 0.14 -33.57 -1.27
N ILE A 619 -0.82 -33.32 -2.17
CA ILE A 619 -0.59 -32.69 -3.49
C ILE A 619 0.09 -31.34 -3.33
N ASP A 620 -0.41 -30.48 -2.43
CA ASP A 620 0.17 -29.14 -2.24
C ASP A 620 1.49 -29.19 -1.45
N ARG A 621 1.69 -30.16 -0.54
CA ARG A 621 2.99 -30.41 0.11
C ARG A 621 4.06 -30.83 -0.91
N LEU A 622 3.73 -31.72 -1.87
CA LEU A 622 4.65 -32.09 -2.95
C LEU A 622 4.97 -30.91 -3.89
N LYS A 623 3.97 -30.11 -4.30
CA LYS A 623 4.21 -28.94 -5.15
C LYS A 623 5.18 -27.94 -4.51
N ASN A 624 5.05 -27.72 -3.20
CA ASN A 624 5.96 -26.85 -2.47
C ASN A 624 7.37 -27.46 -2.43
N LEU A 625 7.52 -28.74 -2.07
CA LEU A 625 8.83 -29.41 -2.05
C LEU A 625 9.52 -29.48 -3.43
N LEU A 626 8.75 -29.55 -4.52
CA LEU A 626 9.24 -29.41 -5.90
C LEU A 626 9.66 -27.98 -6.25
N ALA A 627 8.93 -26.96 -5.76
CA ALA A 627 9.24 -25.56 -5.98
C ALA A 627 10.44 -25.06 -5.16
N ASP A 628 10.62 -25.62 -3.95
CA ASP A 628 11.74 -25.36 -3.05
C ASP A 628 13.01 -26.18 -3.42
N GLY A 629 12.91 -27.10 -4.40
CA GLY A 629 14.01 -27.93 -4.88
C GLY A 629 14.43 -29.08 -3.94
N MET A 630 13.69 -29.31 -2.85
CA MET A 630 13.96 -30.35 -1.85
C MET A 630 13.55 -31.75 -2.32
N LEU A 631 12.68 -31.85 -3.32
CA LEU A 631 12.36 -33.06 -4.07
C LEU A 631 12.40 -32.76 -5.57
N THR A 632 12.74 -33.78 -6.37
CA THR A 632 12.73 -33.73 -7.84
C THR A 632 11.90 -34.90 -8.37
N GLY A 633 10.99 -34.65 -9.31
CA GLY A 633 10.07 -35.68 -9.79
C GLY A 633 8.90 -35.14 -10.61
N VAL A 634 8.01 -36.05 -11.01
CA VAL A 634 6.88 -35.78 -11.91
C VAL A 634 5.57 -36.27 -11.26
N ILE A 635 4.51 -35.48 -11.39
CA ILE A 635 3.15 -35.87 -10.98
C ILE A 635 2.40 -36.36 -12.22
N ASP A 636 1.92 -37.60 -12.18
CA ASP A 636 1.10 -38.22 -13.23
C ASP A 636 -0.36 -37.73 -13.17
N ASP A 637 -1.05 -37.68 -14.32
CA ASP A 637 -2.45 -37.22 -14.39
C ASP A 637 -3.43 -38.17 -13.67
N ARG A 638 -2.95 -39.38 -13.36
CA ARG A 638 -3.63 -40.46 -12.63
C ARG A 638 -3.43 -40.39 -11.11
N GLY A 639 -2.76 -39.36 -10.59
CA GLY A 639 -2.59 -39.17 -9.14
C GLY A 639 -1.47 -40.03 -8.53
N LYS A 640 -0.38 -40.26 -9.26
CA LYS A 640 0.87 -40.82 -8.73
C LYS A 640 2.00 -39.78 -8.75
N PHE A 641 2.95 -39.91 -7.84
CA PHE A 641 4.21 -39.18 -7.89
C PHE A 641 5.36 -40.14 -8.23
N ILE A 642 6.23 -39.72 -9.16
CA ILE A 642 7.47 -40.43 -9.52
C ILE A 642 8.64 -39.55 -9.09
N PHE A 643 9.40 -40.01 -8.11
CA PHE A 643 10.66 -39.37 -7.72
C PHE A 643 11.74 -39.69 -8.76
N VAL A 644 12.39 -38.64 -9.28
CA VAL A 644 13.45 -38.73 -10.28
C VAL A 644 14.64 -37.97 -9.71
N THR A 645 15.77 -38.65 -9.54
CA THR A 645 16.97 -38.04 -8.97
C THR A 645 17.51 -36.92 -9.85
N GLU A 646 18.27 -36.00 -9.26
CA GLU A 646 18.85 -34.88 -10.01
C GLU A 646 19.75 -35.37 -11.17
N ASP A 647 20.42 -36.52 -11.01
CA ASP A 647 21.31 -37.09 -12.02
C ASP A 647 20.55 -37.86 -13.13
N GLU A 648 19.46 -38.57 -12.80
CA GLU A 648 18.52 -39.12 -13.79
C GLU A 648 17.92 -37.97 -14.64
N MET A 649 17.55 -36.85 -14.01
CA MET A 649 17.05 -35.65 -14.68
C MET A 649 18.12 -35.00 -15.56
N LYS A 650 19.37 -34.85 -15.08
CA LYS A 650 20.50 -34.34 -15.88
C LYS A 650 20.80 -35.23 -17.09
N ALA A 651 20.70 -36.56 -16.95
CA ALA A 651 20.93 -37.50 -18.04
C ALA A 651 19.87 -37.35 -19.15
N ILE A 652 18.58 -37.27 -18.79
CA ILE A 652 17.48 -37.03 -19.75
C ILE A 652 17.65 -35.67 -20.45
N VAL A 653 17.94 -34.61 -19.69
CA VAL A 653 18.19 -33.26 -20.26
C VAL A 653 19.41 -33.25 -21.19
N THR A 654 20.44 -34.04 -20.90
CA THR A 654 21.64 -34.17 -21.75
C THR A 654 21.32 -34.87 -23.06
N PHE A 655 20.56 -35.96 -23.03
CA PHE A 655 20.09 -36.67 -24.23
C PHE A 655 19.24 -35.79 -25.15
N VAL A 656 18.27 -35.05 -24.59
CA VAL A 656 17.43 -34.11 -25.35
C VAL A 656 18.29 -33.02 -26.01
N LYS A 657 19.28 -32.46 -25.29
CA LYS A 657 20.22 -31.48 -25.84
C LYS A 657 21.14 -32.04 -26.92
N GLN A 658 21.55 -33.30 -26.83
CA GLN A 658 22.44 -33.95 -27.80
C GLN A 658 21.74 -34.34 -29.11
N ARG A 659 20.48 -34.80 -29.07
CA ARG A 659 19.72 -35.15 -30.28
C ARG A 659 18.90 -34.00 -30.88
N GLY A 660 18.52 -33.00 -30.08
CA GLY A 660 17.82 -31.80 -30.53
C GLY A 660 16.35 -32.03 -30.91
N ARG A 661 16.09 -32.79 -31.99
CA ARG A 661 14.74 -33.30 -32.31
C ARG A 661 14.66 -34.75 -31.89
N VAL A 662 13.75 -35.05 -30.96
CA VAL A 662 13.53 -36.38 -30.38
C VAL A 662 12.05 -36.70 -30.54
N SER A 663 11.70 -37.93 -30.94
CA SER A 663 10.29 -38.36 -30.96
C SER A 663 9.77 -38.62 -29.54
N VAL A 664 8.45 -38.68 -29.36
CA VAL A 664 7.88 -39.06 -28.06
C VAL A 664 8.29 -40.50 -27.70
N ASP A 665 8.32 -41.38 -28.70
CA ASP A 665 8.69 -42.78 -28.53
C ASP A 665 10.17 -42.92 -28.15
N ASP A 666 11.11 -42.23 -28.84
CA ASP A 666 12.53 -42.17 -28.46
C ASP A 666 12.71 -41.72 -26.99
N LEU A 667 11.91 -40.75 -26.54
CA LEU A 667 12.02 -40.18 -25.20
C LEU A 667 11.49 -41.15 -24.13
N VAL A 668 10.39 -41.85 -24.40
CA VAL A 668 9.86 -42.91 -23.52
C VAL A 668 10.86 -44.07 -23.44
N ASP A 669 11.36 -44.53 -24.58
CA ASP A 669 12.28 -45.67 -24.69
C ASP A 669 13.65 -45.38 -24.05
N TYR A 670 14.03 -44.11 -23.91
CA TYR A 670 15.23 -43.68 -23.20
C TYR A 670 14.99 -43.42 -21.71
N SER A 671 13.83 -42.85 -21.35
CA SER A 671 13.43 -42.64 -19.94
C SER A 671 13.30 -43.97 -19.20
N ASN A 672 12.69 -44.98 -19.83
CA ASN A 672 12.56 -46.35 -19.31
C ASN A 672 13.91 -47.08 -19.14
N LYS A 673 15.02 -46.55 -19.66
CA LYS A 673 16.38 -47.10 -19.52
C LYS A 673 17.23 -46.34 -18.50
N LEU A 674 16.79 -45.15 -18.06
CA LEU A 674 17.50 -44.33 -17.08
C LEU A 674 16.82 -44.29 -15.72
N ILE A 675 15.49 -44.28 -15.67
CA ILE A 675 14.73 -44.22 -14.42
C ILE A 675 14.58 -45.66 -13.91
N ASN A 676 15.41 -46.05 -12.95
CA ASN A 676 15.15 -47.31 -12.22
C ASN A 676 13.91 -47.11 -11.33
N MET A 677 12.99 -48.07 -11.39
CA MET A 677 11.66 -48.04 -10.76
C MET A 677 11.46 -49.14 -9.71
N ASP A 678 12.44 -50.03 -9.53
CA ASP A 678 12.38 -51.09 -8.51
C ASP A 678 12.50 -50.49 -7.10
N PRO A 679 11.51 -50.70 -6.20
CA PRO A 679 11.58 -50.23 -4.82
C PRO A 679 12.51 -51.12 -3.98
N GLN A 680 13.10 -50.55 -2.93
CA GLN A 680 13.75 -51.33 -1.88
C GLN A 680 12.73 -51.68 -0.80
N ASP A 681 12.44 -52.99 -0.63
CA ASP A 681 11.49 -53.48 0.37
C ASP A 681 11.90 -53.08 1.79
N VAL A 682 11.05 -52.31 2.48
CA VAL A 682 11.20 -52.02 3.92
C VAL A 682 9.85 -52.11 4.62
N THR A 683 9.60 -53.23 5.30
CA THR A 683 8.52 -53.33 6.28
C THR A 683 8.98 -52.67 7.59
N LEU A 684 8.54 -51.43 7.85
CA LEU A 684 8.78 -50.79 9.15
C LEU A 684 7.82 -51.37 10.19
N GLN A 685 8.37 -51.98 11.24
CA GLN A 685 7.62 -52.33 12.44
C GLN A 685 7.44 -51.08 13.29
N CYS A 686 6.20 -50.78 13.70
CA CYS A 686 5.95 -49.73 14.68
C CYS A 686 6.57 -50.12 16.05
N SER A 687 7.08 -49.11 16.77
CA SER A 687 7.46 -49.17 18.18
C SER A 687 6.97 -47.89 18.85
#